data_AF-A0A3N5RKD3-F1
#
_entry.id   AF-A0A3N5RKD3-F1
#
_cell.length_a   1.000
_cell.length_b   1.000
_cell.length_c   1.000
_cell.angle_alpha   90.00
_cell.angle_beta   90.00
_cell.angle_gamma   90.00
#
_symmetry.space_group_name_H-M   'P 1'
#
loop_
_entity.id
_entity.type
_entity.pdbx_description
1 polymer ?
#
loop_
_entity_poly.entity_id
_entity_poly.type
_entity_poly.pdbx_seq_one_letter_code
_entity_poly.pdbx_strand_id
1 'polypeptide(L)'
;ELLVRLLSTDPAEKMPPPSSGKSLSLTQIDLVRRWIVEGASTSGHWAFAAPVRPAVPELSGPTVLRNPVDHFIVERLAREGLSQSPEADRPTLIRRVTLDLTGLPPTPQEVDAFQHDSAADAYDRLVDRLLGSTRYGEQMAQAWLDIARYADSNGFQIDSSRQMWPWRDWVIDAYNRNLPFDQFTIEQLAGDLLPDATVSQRVATGFNRNHRLNGEGGLIAEEWRIETVIDRVETTGLGWLGLTFNCCRCHDHKYDPITQQEFYRIFAFFNNVPESGTLQGESRNTDPVIPVPSPQQQSRLSQLEGEIREAETRAAEAEQRLPELVADWEPEFRRQLAKLTESWHLLEPTSVKSLGGATLTRQPDRTWLASGVNPARDTYELVTPLEPGFLTGLRLEALPDPSLPNQSVGRYPNGNYVLTRVEVEIISPSLTEPLRPKFGKAIADYSQSGWEIGNVLGADRSKGWAVDGPTKREPRKAMFLMEAAVEVPVDAVLTVRLFHEALDQHNIGRFRLAVTAQAPSMITLDGADFPESIRTIVMLDPAQRSPAQREELVAYFRGSVDSPVRRADAIVARLKRELQDLPGTFPTVMVMQEGMPRETKVLIRGQYDKPGEVVTAGLPAVLPPLPAGAPMNRLGLARWIVDPSHPLTSRVWVNRAWERFFGTGLVKTSENLGSQAEFPSHPELLDWLACEFMD
;
A
#
# COMPACT_ATOMS: atom_id res chain seq x y z
N GLU A 1 51.86 22.08 -26.32
CA GLU A 1 51.46 20.71 -26.67
C GLU A 1 50.57 20.62 -27.91
N LEU A 2 49.37 21.20 -27.94
CA LEU A 2 48.48 21.11 -29.11
C LEU A 2 49.16 21.44 -30.45
N LEU A 3 49.80 22.61 -30.55
CA LEU A 3 50.50 23.02 -31.78
C LEU A 3 51.66 22.07 -32.14
N VAL A 4 52.34 21.50 -31.13
CA VAL A 4 53.42 20.51 -31.33
C VAL A 4 52.86 19.25 -31.98
N ARG A 5 51.72 18.75 -31.50
CA ARG A 5 51.03 17.58 -32.07
C ARG A 5 50.44 17.85 -33.46
N LEU A 6 49.93 19.06 -33.71
CA LEU A 6 49.44 19.46 -35.04
C LEU A 6 50.57 19.51 -36.09
N LEU A 7 51.77 19.91 -35.67
CA LEU A 7 52.95 19.99 -36.53
C LEU A 7 53.78 18.70 -36.57
N SER A 8 53.49 17.73 -35.71
CA SER A 8 54.26 16.50 -35.61
C SER A 8 54.18 15.66 -36.89
N THR A 9 55.33 15.13 -37.30
CA THR A 9 55.42 14.14 -38.39
C THR A 9 55.39 12.70 -37.88
N ASP A 10 55.51 12.49 -36.57
CA ASP A 10 55.40 11.16 -35.96
C ASP A 10 53.93 10.71 -35.98
N PRO A 11 53.59 9.60 -36.67
CA PRO A 11 52.22 9.07 -36.69
C PRO A 11 51.59 8.84 -35.31
N ALA A 12 52.38 8.59 -34.27
CA ALA A 12 51.91 8.36 -32.90
C ALA A 12 51.57 9.66 -32.15
N GLU A 13 52.22 10.77 -32.50
CA GLU A 13 52.05 12.08 -31.85
C GLU A 13 51.22 13.07 -32.70
N LYS A 14 51.10 12.81 -34.00
CA LYS A 14 50.40 13.68 -34.95
C LYS A 14 48.90 13.73 -34.66
N MET A 15 48.35 14.95 -34.60
CA MET A 15 46.91 15.18 -34.55
C MET A 15 46.40 15.97 -35.78
N PRO A 16 45.33 15.52 -36.46
CA PRO A 16 44.62 14.26 -36.25
C PRO A 16 45.49 13.04 -36.57
N PRO A 17 45.33 11.90 -35.87
CA PRO A 17 46.11 10.70 -36.14
C PRO A 17 45.78 10.16 -37.54
N PRO A 18 46.75 9.56 -38.27
CA PRO A 18 46.52 9.08 -39.64
C PRO A 18 45.35 8.10 -39.79
N SER A 19 45.09 7.29 -38.75
CA SER A 19 43.97 6.34 -38.70
C SER A 19 42.59 6.99 -38.71
N SER A 20 42.48 8.29 -38.38
CA SER A 20 41.22 9.02 -38.39
C SER A 20 40.72 9.40 -39.80
N GLY A 21 41.59 9.35 -40.81
CA GLY A 21 41.30 9.82 -42.16
C GLY A 21 41.09 11.34 -42.29
N LYS A 22 41.23 12.10 -41.19
CA LYS A 22 41.10 13.57 -41.16
C LYS A 22 42.47 14.23 -41.25
N SER A 23 42.55 15.37 -41.93
CA SER A 23 43.75 16.21 -41.96
C SER A 23 43.39 17.68 -41.82
N LEU A 24 44.28 18.46 -41.23
CA LEU A 24 44.15 19.91 -41.15
C LEU A 24 45.04 20.53 -42.24
N SER A 25 44.52 21.57 -42.89
CA SER A 25 45.32 22.36 -43.82
C SER A 25 46.35 23.21 -43.06
N LEU A 26 47.43 23.61 -43.76
CA LEU A 26 48.40 24.53 -43.19
C LEU A 26 47.76 25.84 -42.72
N THR A 27 46.71 26.30 -43.39
CA THR A 27 45.96 27.50 -43.00
C THR A 27 45.22 27.31 -41.68
N GLN A 28 44.64 26.13 -41.44
CA GLN A 28 43.98 25.80 -40.17
C GLN A 28 44.99 25.66 -39.03
N ILE A 29 46.15 25.05 -39.29
CA ILE A 29 47.23 24.94 -38.30
C ILE A 29 47.80 26.34 -37.97
N ASP A 30 47.97 27.19 -38.98
CA ASP A 30 48.43 28.57 -38.79
C ASP A 30 47.41 29.43 -38.03
N LEU A 31 46.11 29.20 -38.22
CA LEU A 31 45.06 29.83 -37.41
C LEU A 31 45.22 29.48 -35.92
N VAL A 32 45.42 28.20 -35.60
CA VAL A 32 45.68 27.76 -34.21
C VAL A 32 46.97 28.36 -33.66
N ARG A 33 48.04 28.42 -34.48
CA ARG A 33 49.30 29.07 -34.10
C ARG A 33 49.10 30.55 -33.78
N ARG A 34 48.38 31.29 -34.63
CA ARG A 34 48.11 32.72 -34.43
C ARG A 34 47.31 32.97 -33.16
N TRP A 35 46.26 32.19 -32.93
CA TRP A 35 45.52 32.21 -31.66
C TRP A 35 46.43 32.06 -30.44
N ILE A 36 47.35 31.08 -30.46
CA ILE A 36 48.29 30.87 -29.36
C ILE A 36 49.24 32.08 -29.19
N VAL A 37 49.79 32.62 -30.28
CA VAL A 37 50.73 33.75 -30.26
C VAL A 37 50.05 35.05 -29.81
N GLU A 38 48.79 35.25 -30.18
CA GLU A 38 47.96 36.39 -29.79
C GLU A 38 47.55 36.34 -28.30
N GLY A 39 48.01 35.34 -27.56
CA GLY A 39 47.77 35.21 -26.13
C GLY A 39 46.35 34.74 -25.81
N ALA A 40 45.75 33.92 -26.69
CA ALA A 40 44.44 33.34 -26.45
C ALA A 40 44.40 32.70 -25.05
N SER A 41 43.55 33.26 -24.19
CA SER A 41 43.30 32.69 -22.88
C SER A 41 42.62 31.33 -23.08
N THR A 42 43.19 30.27 -22.52
CA THR A 42 42.49 29.00 -22.39
C THR A 42 41.40 29.17 -21.34
N SER A 43 40.22 29.61 -21.74
CA SER A 43 39.02 29.48 -20.91
C SER A 43 38.64 28.00 -20.83
N GLY A 44 38.14 27.55 -19.68
CA GLY A 44 37.56 26.22 -19.56
C GLY A 44 36.39 26.02 -20.54
N HIS A 45 35.91 24.79 -20.67
CA HIS A 45 34.71 24.51 -21.46
C HIS A 45 33.51 25.25 -20.86
N TRP A 46 32.65 25.84 -21.71
CA TRP A 46 31.51 26.67 -21.29
C TRP A 46 30.61 25.98 -20.26
N ALA A 47 30.45 24.66 -20.40
CA ALA A 47 29.62 23.83 -19.54
C ALA A 47 30.11 23.71 -18.08
N PHE A 48 31.39 24.02 -17.81
CA PHE A 48 31.96 23.99 -16.46
C PHE A 48 32.16 25.39 -15.87
N ALA A 49 31.77 26.44 -16.60
CA ALA A 49 31.73 27.80 -16.08
C ALA A 49 30.33 28.08 -15.51
N ALA A 50 30.23 28.70 -14.33
CA ALA A 50 28.94 29.09 -13.77
C ALA A 50 28.17 30.01 -14.74
N PRO A 51 26.85 29.84 -14.91
CA PRO A 51 26.05 30.75 -15.72
C PRO A 51 26.08 32.16 -15.12
N VAL A 52 26.11 33.16 -16.00
CA VAL A 52 26.00 34.56 -15.61
C VAL A 52 24.84 35.16 -16.37
N ARG A 53 23.88 35.75 -15.66
CA ARG A 53 22.70 36.38 -16.27
C ARG A 53 23.15 37.50 -17.22
N PRO A 54 22.98 37.33 -18.55
CA PRO A 54 23.36 38.37 -19.50
C PRO A 54 22.31 39.49 -19.53
N ALA A 55 22.71 40.65 -20.03
CA ALA A 55 21.76 41.72 -20.31
C ALA A 55 20.83 41.32 -21.46
N VAL A 56 19.56 41.70 -21.36
CA VAL A 56 18.59 41.48 -22.44
C VAL A 56 18.98 42.37 -23.64
N PRO A 57 19.07 41.83 -24.88
CA PRO A 57 19.49 42.62 -26.04
C PRO A 57 18.56 43.81 -26.31
N GLU A 58 19.15 44.98 -26.53
CA GLU A 58 18.42 46.17 -26.98
C GLU A 58 18.23 46.11 -28.50
N LEU A 59 16.98 45.97 -28.94
CA LEU A 59 16.64 45.88 -30.36
C LEU A 59 15.94 47.16 -30.83
N SER A 60 16.34 47.65 -31.99
CA SER A 60 15.73 48.81 -32.65
C SER A 60 14.93 48.38 -33.88
N GLY A 61 13.60 48.60 -33.88
CA GLY A 61 12.72 48.29 -35.02
C GLY A 61 11.25 48.12 -34.62
N PRO A 62 10.33 47.92 -35.59
CA PRO A 62 8.89 47.75 -35.34
C PRO A 62 8.48 46.33 -34.91
N THR A 63 9.44 45.47 -34.55
CA THR A 63 9.19 44.06 -34.20
C THR A 63 8.42 43.97 -32.88
N VAL A 64 7.42 43.09 -32.82
CA VAL A 64 6.64 42.84 -31.61
C VAL A 64 7.48 41.97 -30.66
N LEU A 65 7.86 42.54 -29.52
CA LEU A 65 8.60 41.86 -28.45
C LEU A 65 7.66 41.75 -27.25
N ARG A 66 7.29 40.52 -26.85
CA ARG A 66 6.36 40.27 -25.73
C ARG A 66 7.09 40.01 -24.43
N ASN A 67 8.26 39.37 -24.49
CA ASN A 67 9.04 39.00 -23.30
C ASN A 67 10.56 39.00 -23.61
N PRO A 68 11.44 38.88 -22.60
CA PRO A 68 12.89 38.88 -22.82
C PRO A 68 13.42 37.78 -23.75
N VAL A 69 12.77 36.61 -23.83
CA VAL A 69 13.19 35.53 -24.75
C VAL A 69 13.12 36.01 -26.20
N ASP A 70 12.09 36.78 -26.55
CA ASP A 70 11.91 37.32 -27.91
C ASP A 70 13.10 38.19 -28.33
N HIS A 71 13.71 38.93 -27.39
CA HIS A 71 14.86 39.78 -27.69
C HIS A 71 16.07 38.96 -28.14
N PHE A 72 16.39 37.87 -27.43
CA PHE A 72 17.50 37.00 -27.82
C PHE A 72 17.24 36.29 -29.16
N ILE A 73 16.00 35.85 -29.40
CA ILE A 73 15.63 35.18 -30.65
C ILE A 73 15.69 36.15 -31.84
N VAL A 74 15.11 37.35 -31.71
CA VAL A 74 15.11 38.35 -32.79
C VAL A 74 16.51 38.86 -33.07
N GLU A 75 17.35 39.03 -32.05
CA GLU A 75 18.76 39.38 -32.25
C GLU A 75 19.48 38.33 -33.11
N ARG A 76 19.29 37.04 -32.80
CA ARG A 76 19.89 35.95 -33.59
C ARG A 76 19.36 35.91 -35.02
N LEU A 77 18.05 36.03 -35.20
CA LEU A 77 17.43 36.06 -36.53
C LEU A 77 17.98 37.21 -37.37
N ALA A 78 18.13 38.41 -36.79
CA ALA A 78 18.68 39.56 -37.48
C ALA A 78 20.15 39.32 -37.92
N ARG A 79 20.97 38.69 -37.08
CA ARG A 79 22.36 38.30 -37.42
C ARG A 79 22.41 37.30 -38.58
N GLU A 80 21.39 36.45 -38.72
CA GLU A 80 21.28 35.46 -39.79
C GLU A 80 20.53 35.96 -41.04
N GLY A 81 20.05 37.20 -41.05
CA GLY A 81 19.26 37.75 -42.16
C GLY A 81 17.86 37.14 -42.27
N LEU A 82 17.31 36.63 -41.17
CA LEU A 82 15.99 36.03 -41.05
C LEU A 82 15.01 36.96 -40.30
N SER A 83 13.72 36.67 -40.43
CA SER A 83 12.64 37.37 -39.72
C SER A 83 11.72 36.38 -39.02
N GLN A 84 10.98 36.85 -38.02
CA GLN A 84 10.01 36.01 -37.30
C GLN A 84 8.92 35.49 -38.26
N SER A 85 8.47 34.26 -38.01
CA SER A 85 7.31 33.72 -38.70
C SER A 85 6.03 34.43 -38.24
N PRO A 86 4.99 34.55 -39.10
CA PRO A 86 3.70 35.06 -38.67
C PRO A 86 3.11 34.20 -37.55
N GLU A 87 2.36 34.83 -36.64
CA GLU A 87 1.64 34.13 -35.57
C GLU A 87 0.62 33.14 -36.17
N ALA A 88 0.49 31.97 -35.53
CA ALA A 88 -0.48 30.96 -35.95
C ALA A 88 -1.91 31.46 -35.75
N ASP A 89 -2.87 30.94 -36.53
CA ASP A 89 -4.28 31.24 -36.31
C ASP A 89 -4.75 30.73 -34.93
N ARG A 90 -5.82 31.32 -34.39
CA ARG A 90 -6.31 31.02 -33.03
C ARG A 90 -6.58 29.52 -32.83
N PRO A 91 -7.23 28.79 -33.76
CA PRO A 91 -7.44 27.35 -33.61
C PRO A 91 -6.15 26.54 -33.56
N THR A 92 -5.13 26.88 -34.37
CA THR A 92 -3.82 26.22 -34.32
C THR A 92 -3.10 26.55 -33.01
N LEU A 93 -3.17 27.80 -32.56
CA LEU A 93 -2.48 28.27 -31.36
C LEU A 93 -3.01 27.55 -30.11
N ILE A 94 -4.34 27.49 -29.90
CA ILE A 94 -4.92 26.75 -28.77
C ILE A 94 -4.61 25.27 -28.85
N ARG A 95 -4.63 24.67 -30.06
CA ARG A 95 -4.32 23.26 -30.21
C ARG A 95 -2.89 22.93 -29.76
N ARG A 96 -1.90 23.73 -30.19
CA ARG A 96 -0.48 23.53 -29.83
C ARG A 96 -0.27 23.64 -28.33
N VAL A 97 -0.65 24.78 -27.75
CA VAL A 97 -0.42 25.03 -26.32
C VAL A 97 -1.16 24.05 -25.40
N THR A 98 -2.35 23.58 -25.79
CA THR A 98 -3.07 22.56 -25.01
C THR A 98 -2.36 21.20 -25.07
N LEU A 99 -1.86 20.80 -26.25
CA LEU A 99 -1.09 19.55 -26.39
C LEU A 99 0.24 19.61 -25.63
N ASP A 100 0.95 20.73 -25.72
CA ASP A 100 2.25 20.92 -25.06
C ASP A 100 2.10 20.87 -23.54
N LEU A 101 1.11 21.60 -23.00
CA LEU A 101 0.92 21.74 -21.55
C LEU A 101 0.10 20.59 -20.92
N THR A 102 -0.80 19.93 -21.65
CA THR A 102 -1.70 18.92 -21.04
C THR A 102 -1.67 17.54 -21.72
N GLY A 103 -0.95 17.40 -22.85
CA GLY A 103 -0.88 16.15 -23.61
C GLY A 103 -2.16 15.80 -24.37
N LEU A 104 -3.20 16.63 -24.27
CA LEU A 104 -4.52 16.39 -24.87
C LEU A 104 -4.93 17.55 -25.80
N PRO A 105 -5.72 17.27 -26.85
CA PRO A 105 -6.29 18.34 -27.67
C PRO A 105 -7.36 19.12 -26.88
N PRO A 106 -7.59 20.41 -27.21
CA PRO A 106 -8.69 21.17 -26.64
C PRO A 106 -10.04 20.63 -27.13
N THR A 107 -11.09 20.80 -26.32
CA THR A 107 -12.46 20.51 -26.76
C THR A 107 -12.94 21.52 -27.81
N PRO A 108 -13.90 21.17 -28.68
CA PRO A 108 -14.48 22.12 -29.63
C PRO A 108 -15.00 23.40 -28.96
N GLN A 109 -15.60 23.28 -27.77
CA GLN A 109 -16.10 24.42 -27.00
C GLN A 109 -14.99 25.34 -26.52
N GLU A 110 -13.84 24.80 -26.10
CA GLU A 110 -12.68 25.60 -25.72
C GLU A 110 -12.06 26.32 -26.93
N VAL A 111 -12.04 25.66 -28.10
CA VAL A 111 -11.60 26.29 -29.35
C VAL A 111 -12.53 27.45 -29.72
N ASP A 112 -13.85 27.24 -29.70
CA ASP A 112 -14.82 28.30 -29.99
C ASP A 112 -14.71 29.45 -28.99
N ALA A 113 -14.59 29.16 -27.69
CA ALA A 113 -14.44 30.17 -26.65
C ALA A 113 -13.17 31.00 -26.86
N PHE A 114 -12.02 30.35 -27.10
CA PHE A 114 -10.78 31.07 -27.37
C PHE A 114 -10.84 31.83 -28.69
N GLN A 115 -11.43 31.27 -29.75
CA GLN A 115 -11.52 31.95 -31.04
C GLN A 115 -12.30 33.27 -30.98
N HIS A 116 -13.32 33.37 -30.12
CA HIS A 116 -14.15 34.56 -29.96
C HIS A 116 -13.72 35.49 -28.83
N ASP A 117 -12.68 35.13 -28.05
CA ASP A 117 -12.14 35.98 -26.99
C ASP A 117 -11.26 37.11 -27.55
N SER A 118 -11.80 38.32 -27.56
CA SER A 118 -11.15 39.53 -28.09
C SER A 118 -10.31 40.29 -27.07
N ALA A 119 -10.17 39.79 -25.84
CA ALA A 119 -9.34 40.44 -24.84
C ALA A 119 -7.85 40.41 -25.25
N ALA A 120 -7.11 41.46 -24.89
CA ALA A 120 -5.69 41.58 -25.24
C ALA A 120 -4.82 40.49 -24.58
N ASP A 121 -5.26 39.98 -23.42
CA ASP A 121 -4.64 38.94 -22.59
C ASP A 121 -5.24 37.54 -22.81
N ALA A 122 -6.04 37.34 -23.86
CA ALA A 122 -6.77 36.08 -24.07
C ALA A 122 -5.86 34.84 -24.11
N TYR A 123 -4.66 34.97 -24.68
CA TYR A 123 -3.69 33.88 -24.74
C TYR A 123 -3.07 33.57 -23.37
N ASP A 124 -2.73 34.60 -22.60
CA ASP A 124 -2.13 34.44 -21.27
C ASP A 124 -3.13 33.77 -20.32
N ARG A 125 -4.40 34.19 -20.34
CA ARG A 125 -5.47 33.52 -19.58
C ARG A 125 -5.71 32.08 -19.99
N LEU A 126 -5.53 31.76 -21.29
CA LEU A 126 -5.58 30.38 -21.78
C LEU A 126 -4.42 29.56 -21.18
N VAL A 127 -3.20 30.09 -21.21
CA VAL A 127 -2.01 29.46 -20.63
C VAL A 127 -2.19 29.25 -19.13
N ASP A 128 -2.58 30.28 -18.37
CA ASP A 128 -2.80 30.19 -16.92
C ASP A 128 -3.82 29.11 -16.56
N ARG A 129 -4.91 29.03 -17.32
CA ARG A 129 -5.94 27.98 -17.14
C ARG A 129 -5.38 26.58 -17.39
N LEU A 130 -4.51 26.42 -18.38
CA LEU A 130 -3.88 25.13 -18.71
C LEU A 130 -2.83 24.75 -17.66
N LEU A 131 -2.02 25.69 -17.20
CA LEU A 131 -1.05 25.49 -16.11
C LEU A 131 -1.76 25.15 -14.78
N GLY A 132 -2.95 25.72 -14.53
CA GLY A 132 -3.78 25.38 -13.36
C GLY A 132 -4.53 24.04 -13.44
N SER A 133 -4.39 23.28 -14.53
CA SER A 133 -5.03 21.98 -14.71
C SER A 133 -4.19 20.87 -14.10
N THR A 134 -4.81 19.87 -13.44
CA THR A 134 -4.08 18.69 -12.93
C THR A 134 -3.37 17.88 -14.02
N ARG A 135 -3.85 18.01 -15.27
CA ARG A 135 -3.24 17.37 -16.46
C ARG A 135 -1.88 17.97 -16.80
N TYR A 136 -1.61 19.20 -16.35
CA TYR A 136 -0.29 19.81 -16.53
C TYR A 136 0.77 18.98 -15.82
N GLY A 137 0.56 18.63 -14.55
CA GLY A 137 1.50 17.80 -13.80
C GLY A 137 1.67 16.40 -14.41
N GLU A 138 0.59 15.78 -14.88
CA GLU A 138 0.65 14.49 -15.58
C GLU A 138 1.51 14.55 -16.85
N GLN A 139 1.34 15.61 -17.63
CA GLN A 139 2.06 15.80 -18.88
C GLN A 139 3.55 16.11 -18.62
N MET A 140 3.84 17.04 -17.70
CA MET A 140 5.21 17.45 -17.39
C MET A 140 6.02 16.36 -16.69
N ALA A 141 5.38 15.56 -15.82
CA ALA A 141 6.06 14.50 -15.09
C ALA A 141 6.62 13.39 -15.98
N GLN A 142 6.05 13.11 -17.15
CA GLN A 142 6.45 11.97 -18.00
C GLN A 142 7.96 11.91 -18.28
N ALA A 143 8.55 13.03 -18.72
CA ALA A 143 9.98 13.09 -19.01
C ALA A 143 10.84 12.88 -17.75
N TRP A 144 10.38 13.37 -16.59
CA TRP A 144 11.05 13.14 -15.32
C TRP A 144 10.97 11.66 -14.89
N LEU A 145 9.81 11.03 -15.06
CA LEU A 145 9.59 9.62 -14.74
C LEU A 145 10.50 8.71 -15.57
N ASP A 146 10.74 9.04 -16.84
CA ASP A 146 11.69 8.32 -17.70
C ASP A 146 13.14 8.46 -17.20
N ILE A 147 13.57 9.69 -16.87
CA ILE A 147 14.91 9.94 -16.29
C ILE A 147 15.09 9.20 -14.96
N ALA A 148 14.04 9.19 -14.14
CA ALA A 148 14.02 8.49 -12.86
C ALA A 148 13.84 6.96 -13.00
N ARG A 149 13.64 6.45 -14.23
CA ARG A 149 13.47 5.03 -14.56
C ARG A 149 12.30 4.40 -13.80
N TYR A 150 11.21 5.16 -13.70
CA TYR A 150 9.97 4.69 -13.10
C TYR A 150 9.42 3.49 -13.86
N ALA A 151 8.92 2.51 -13.11
CA ALA A 151 8.19 1.37 -13.64
C ALA A 151 7.33 0.78 -12.52
N ASP A 152 6.20 0.16 -12.86
CA ASP A 152 5.37 -0.60 -11.91
C ASP A 152 5.89 -2.03 -11.69
N SER A 153 7.06 -2.37 -12.26
CA SER A 153 7.74 -3.65 -12.08
C SER A 153 9.20 -3.48 -11.62
N ASN A 154 9.75 -4.53 -11.02
CA ASN A 154 11.13 -4.60 -10.54
C ASN A 154 12.15 -4.77 -11.67
N GLY A 155 11.71 -5.22 -12.86
CA GLY A 155 12.56 -5.49 -14.01
C GLY A 155 13.53 -6.65 -13.79
N PHE A 156 14.58 -6.67 -14.62
CA PHE A 156 15.63 -7.69 -14.64
C PHE A 156 15.11 -9.09 -14.98
N GLN A 157 15.43 -10.12 -14.20
CA GLN A 157 15.13 -11.53 -14.53
C GLN A 157 13.73 -11.95 -14.05
N ILE A 158 13.37 -11.62 -12.81
CA ILE A 158 12.01 -11.81 -12.29
C ILE A 158 11.30 -10.46 -12.36
N ASP A 159 10.55 -10.24 -13.43
CA ASP A 159 9.78 -9.02 -13.64
C ASP A 159 8.50 -8.99 -12.78
N SER A 160 8.70 -8.97 -11.46
CA SER A 160 7.65 -8.91 -10.46
C SER A 160 7.13 -7.48 -10.28
N SER A 161 5.90 -7.34 -9.79
CA SER A 161 5.30 -6.02 -9.54
C SER A 161 5.93 -5.33 -8.33
N ARG A 162 6.06 -4.00 -8.39
CA ARG A 162 6.43 -3.14 -7.25
C ARG A 162 5.40 -2.05 -7.01
N GLN A 163 5.47 -1.42 -5.84
CA GLN A 163 4.60 -0.29 -5.49
C GLN A 163 5.43 0.99 -5.41
N MET A 164 5.56 1.69 -6.54
CA MET A 164 6.24 2.99 -6.64
C MET A 164 5.29 4.12 -7.05
N TRP A 165 4.04 3.82 -7.37
CA TRP A 165 3.04 4.82 -7.75
C TRP A 165 2.84 5.95 -6.72
N PRO A 166 3.00 5.78 -5.39
CA PRO A 166 2.91 6.91 -4.47
C PRO A 166 4.01 7.96 -4.70
N TRP A 167 5.21 7.53 -5.13
CA TRP A 167 6.28 8.44 -5.53
C TRP A 167 5.99 9.08 -6.89
N ARG A 168 5.44 8.34 -7.87
CA ARG A 168 4.99 8.92 -9.15
C ARG A 168 3.96 10.03 -8.93
N ASP A 169 2.97 9.77 -8.08
CA ASP A 169 1.92 10.74 -7.76
C ASP A 169 2.51 11.95 -7.04
N TRP A 170 3.51 11.75 -6.17
CA TRP A 170 4.28 12.86 -5.58
C TRP A 170 4.94 13.75 -6.66
N VAL A 171 5.54 13.16 -7.71
CA VAL A 171 6.15 13.93 -8.82
C VAL A 171 5.09 14.72 -9.57
N ILE A 172 3.95 14.10 -9.91
CA ILE A 172 2.83 14.76 -10.59
C ILE A 172 2.31 15.94 -9.75
N ASP A 173 2.14 15.73 -8.44
CA ASP A 173 1.70 16.75 -7.51
C ASP A 173 2.73 17.85 -7.30
N ALA A 174 4.03 17.56 -7.42
CA ALA A 174 5.08 18.56 -7.34
C ALA A 174 4.97 19.56 -8.51
N TYR A 175 4.73 19.09 -9.74
CA TYR A 175 4.45 19.98 -10.87
C TYR A 175 3.14 20.76 -10.69
N ASN A 176 2.06 20.10 -10.27
CA ASN A 176 0.74 20.74 -10.10
C ASN A 176 0.74 21.83 -9.00
N ARG A 177 1.57 21.67 -7.96
CA ARG A 177 1.74 22.69 -6.90
C ARG A 177 2.82 23.72 -7.23
N ASN A 178 3.43 23.63 -8.40
CA ASN A 178 4.57 24.46 -8.81
C ASN A 178 5.69 24.47 -7.75
N LEU A 179 6.09 23.29 -7.29
CA LEU A 179 7.15 23.15 -6.29
C LEU A 179 8.45 23.73 -6.86
N PRO A 180 9.14 24.64 -6.14
CA PRO A 180 10.43 25.16 -6.56
C PRO A 180 11.43 24.06 -6.90
N PHE A 181 12.20 24.23 -7.97
CA PHE A 181 13.07 23.17 -8.51
C PHE A 181 14.19 22.77 -7.54
N ASP A 182 14.69 23.72 -6.75
CA ASP A 182 15.64 23.47 -5.67
C ASP A 182 15.06 22.51 -4.62
N GLN A 183 13.84 22.79 -4.15
CA GLN A 183 13.14 21.96 -3.19
C GLN A 183 12.76 20.60 -3.79
N PHE A 184 12.29 20.56 -5.04
CA PHE A 184 12.01 19.32 -5.77
C PHE A 184 13.24 18.40 -5.85
N THR A 185 14.42 18.98 -6.07
CA THR A 185 15.68 18.24 -6.10
C THR A 185 16.12 17.79 -4.71
N ILE A 186 16.07 18.69 -3.71
CA ILE A 186 16.47 18.39 -2.33
C ILE A 186 15.61 17.27 -1.75
N GLU A 187 14.29 17.33 -1.91
CA GLU A 187 13.38 16.31 -1.40
C GLU A 187 13.62 14.95 -2.06
N GLN A 188 13.86 14.90 -3.38
CA GLN A 188 14.11 13.63 -4.07
C GLN A 188 15.47 13.01 -3.74
N LEU A 189 16.52 13.81 -3.55
CA LEU A 189 17.86 13.27 -3.25
C LEU A 189 18.08 13.03 -1.75
N ALA A 190 17.44 13.80 -0.88
CA ALA A 190 17.75 13.84 0.55
C ALA A 190 16.57 14.26 1.46
N GLY A 191 15.33 14.09 1.02
CA GLY A 191 14.15 14.46 1.82
C GLY A 191 14.05 13.74 3.18
N ASP A 192 14.60 12.54 3.30
CA ASP A 192 14.70 11.78 4.55
C ASP A 192 15.73 12.36 5.55
N LEU A 193 16.62 13.22 5.07
CA LEU A 193 17.64 13.91 5.88
C LEU A 193 17.25 15.33 6.28
N LEU A 194 16.07 15.80 5.87
CA LEU A 194 15.56 17.08 6.32
C LEU A 194 15.20 17.03 7.82
N PRO A 195 15.44 18.11 8.58
CA PRO A 195 14.95 18.21 9.95
C PRO A 195 13.43 17.99 9.98
N ASP A 196 12.96 17.12 10.87
CA ASP A 196 11.54 16.77 11.02
C ASP A 196 10.86 16.36 9.71
N ALA A 197 11.58 15.60 8.86
CA ALA A 197 11.14 15.17 7.54
C ALA A 197 9.71 14.62 7.55
N THR A 198 8.85 15.26 6.75
CA THR A 198 7.46 14.80 6.57
C THR A 198 7.39 13.48 5.83
N VAL A 199 6.26 12.77 5.93
CA VAL A 199 6.03 11.55 5.12
C VAL A 199 6.18 11.86 3.62
N SER A 200 5.63 12.99 3.15
CA SER A 200 5.75 13.43 1.76
C SER A 200 7.20 13.60 1.31
N GLN A 201 8.04 14.25 2.11
CA GLN A 201 9.47 14.41 1.84
C GLN A 201 10.23 13.09 1.83
N ARG A 202 9.85 12.14 2.69
CA ARG A 202 10.42 10.79 2.67
C ARG A 202 9.98 10.03 1.42
N VAL A 203 8.72 10.13 1.00
CA VAL A 203 8.21 9.54 -0.25
C VAL A 203 9.00 10.06 -1.45
N ALA A 204 9.32 11.35 -1.51
CA ALA A 204 10.09 11.97 -2.60
C ALA A 204 11.42 11.24 -2.86
N THR A 205 12.06 10.73 -1.80
CA THR A 205 13.32 9.99 -1.92
C THR A 205 13.22 8.66 -2.67
N GLY A 206 12.01 8.21 -2.99
CA GLY A 206 11.74 7.07 -3.86
C GLY A 206 12.40 7.17 -5.24
N PHE A 207 12.79 8.37 -5.69
CA PHE A 207 13.64 8.59 -6.86
C PHE A 207 14.88 7.68 -6.83
N ASN A 208 15.53 7.59 -5.67
CA ASN A 208 16.74 6.79 -5.48
C ASN A 208 16.46 5.28 -5.44
N ARG A 209 15.20 4.84 -5.39
CA ARG A 209 14.80 3.43 -5.26
C ARG A 209 14.12 2.87 -6.50
N ASN A 210 14.10 3.63 -7.61
CA ASN A 210 13.55 3.18 -8.88
C ASN A 210 14.46 2.22 -9.67
N HIS A 211 15.69 1.96 -9.20
CA HIS A 211 16.59 0.98 -9.79
C HIS A 211 15.95 -0.41 -9.89
N ARG A 212 16.49 -1.24 -10.79
CA ARG A 212 16.08 -2.65 -10.92
C ARG A 212 16.45 -3.44 -9.66
N LEU A 213 15.72 -4.51 -9.40
CA LEU A 213 16.01 -5.47 -8.32
C LEU A 213 16.18 -6.87 -8.90
N ASN A 214 17.11 -7.65 -8.36
CA ASN A 214 17.31 -9.04 -8.78
C ASN A 214 16.71 -10.04 -7.76
N GLY A 215 15.97 -11.03 -8.26
CA GLY A 215 15.45 -12.17 -7.48
C GLY A 215 15.94 -13.53 -7.96
N GLU A 216 16.93 -13.58 -8.85
CA GLU A 216 17.49 -14.82 -9.39
C GLU A 216 18.13 -15.70 -8.30
N GLY A 217 17.91 -17.02 -8.39
CA GLY A 217 18.58 -17.98 -7.53
C GLY A 217 20.10 -18.01 -7.78
N GLY A 218 20.90 -17.87 -6.72
CA GLY A 218 22.37 -17.88 -6.82
C GLY A 218 23.02 -16.50 -7.01
N LEU A 219 22.24 -15.42 -6.98
CA LEU A 219 22.76 -14.05 -6.99
C LEU A 219 23.68 -13.77 -5.78
N ILE A 220 24.57 -12.80 -5.94
CA ILE A 220 25.44 -12.31 -4.87
C ILE A 220 24.89 -10.97 -4.39
N ALA A 221 24.35 -10.93 -3.16
CA ALA A 221 23.67 -9.74 -2.65
C ALA A 221 24.58 -8.50 -2.63
N GLU A 222 25.87 -8.66 -2.33
CA GLU A 222 26.81 -7.54 -2.30
C GLU A 222 27.09 -6.96 -3.69
N GLU A 223 27.12 -7.81 -4.72
CA GLU A 223 27.22 -7.36 -6.12
C GLU A 223 26.02 -6.47 -6.47
N TRP A 224 24.81 -6.94 -6.19
CA TRP A 224 23.58 -6.22 -6.49
C TRP A 224 23.43 -4.94 -5.68
N ARG A 225 23.79 -4.95 -4.40
CA ARG A 225 23.85 -3.73 -3.61
C ARG A 225 24.78 -2.69 -4.27
N ILE A 226 25.98 -3.10 -4.69
CA ILE A 226 26.92 -2.21 -5.38
C ILE A 226 26.33 -1.69 -6.71
N GLU A 227 25.68 -2.55 -7.51
CA GLU A 227 24.99 -2.11 -8.73
C GLU A 227 23.92 -1.05 -8.44
N THR A 228 23.12 -1.21 -7.38
CA THR A 228 22.10 -0.21 -7.03
C THR A 228 22.69 1.15 -6.60
N VAL A 229 23.88 1.16 -5.99
CA VAL A 229 24.57 2.40 -5.64
C VAL A 229 25.21 3.04 -6.87
N ILE A 230 25.84 2.25 -7.75
CA ILE A 230 26.37 2.72 -9.06
C ILE A 230 25.26 3.38 -9.86
N ASP A 231 24.11 2.72 -9.92
CA ASP A 231 22.93 3.17 -10.64
C ASP A 231 22.43 4.55 -10.15
N ARG A 232 22.46 4.82 -8.83
CA ARG A 232 22.14 6.15 -8.28
C ARG A 232 23.13 7.23 -8.71
N VAL A 233 24.43 6.91 -8.73
CA VAL A 233 25.46 7.84 -9.20
C VAL A 233 25.23 8.19 -10.66
N GLU A 234 25.02 7.18 -11.51
CA GLU A 234 24.78 7.36 -12.93
C GLU A 234 23.50 8.16 -13.21
N THR A 235 22.41 7.81 -12.52
CA THR A 235 21.12 8.48 -12.69
C THR A 235 21.15 9.91 -12.19
N THR A 236 21.81 10.18 -11.06
CA THR A 236 21.95 11.55 -10.54
C THR A 236 22.82 12.40 -11.49
N GLY A 237 23.92 11.83 -11.99
CA GLY A 237 24.81 12.50 -12.92
C GLY A 237 24.15 12.82 -14.26
N LEU A 238 23.40 11.89 -14.83
CA LEU A 238 22.65 12.10 -16.06
C LEU A 238 21.45 13.04 -15.85
N GLY A 239 20.70 12.81 -14.77
CA GLY A 239 19.44 13.48 -14.48
C GLY A 239 19.61 14.96 -14.17
N TRP A 240 20.58 15.35 -13.35
CA TRP A 240 20.81 16.75 -13.02
C TRP A 240 21.98 17.37 -13.77
N LEU A 241 23.09 16.65 -13.93
CA LEU A 241 24.33 17.25 -14.45
C LEU A 241 24.45 17.12 -15.97
N GLY A 242 23.65 16.26 -16.61
CA GLY A 242 23.79 15.97 -18.04
C GLY A 242 25.19 15.43 -18.37
N LEU A 243 25.77 14.66 -17.44
CA LEU A 243 27.11 14.06 -17.58
C LEU A 243 27.03 12.53 -17.59
N THR A 244 27.82 11.92 -18.45
CA THR A 244 27.89 10.45 -18.61
C THR A 244 28.92 9.84 -17.65
N PHE A 245 28.54 9.65 -16.38
CA PHE A 245 29.44 9.07 -15.36
C PHE A 245 29.75 7.58 -15.55
N ASN A 246 28.95 6.85 -16.33
CA ASN A 246 29.01 5.38 -16.44
C ASN A 246 30.41 4.80 -16.76
N CYS A 247 31.18 5.45 -17.64
CA CYS A 247 32.56 5.00 -17.95
C CYS A 247 33.48 5.05 -16.72
N CYS A 248 33.25 6.02 -15.82
CA CYS A 248 34.06 6.26 -14.62
C CYS A 248 34.02 5.10 -13.63
N ARG A 249 33.04 4.19 -13.75
CA ARG A 249 32.98 2.96 -12.97
C ARG A 249 34.28 2.16 -13.07
N CYS A 250 34.88 2.09 -14.26
CA CYS A 250 35.98 1.19 -14.59
C CYS A 250 37.33 1.87 -14.80
N HIS A 251 37.34 3.12 -15.26
CA HIS A 251 38.54 3.91 -15.59
C HIS A 251 38.17 5.40 -15.66
N ASP A 252 39.14 6.32 -15.72
CA ASP A 252 38.86 7.76 -15.86
C ASP A 252 37.99 8.06 -17.09
N HIS A 253 37.15 9.09 -17.00
CA HIS A 253 36.27 9.44 -18.10
C HIS A 253 37.08 9.76 -19.38
N LYS A 254 36.54 9.35 -20.53
CA LYS A 254 37.28 9.41 -21.80
C LYS A 254 37.52 10.85 -22.30
N TYR A 255 36.64 11.78 -21.97
CA TYR A 255 36.63 13.15 -22.50
C TYR A 255 36.59 14.21 -21.40
N ASP A 256 35.58 14.15 -20.55
CA ASP A 256 35.49 15.01 -19.37
C ASP A 256 36.60 14.73 -18.35
N PRO A 257 37.09 15.77 -17.64
CA PRO A 257 38.14 15.65 -16.64
C PRO A 257 37.58 15.13 -15.31
N ILE A 258 37.07 13.89 -15.33
CA ILE A 258 36.49 13.20 -14.18
C ILE A 258 37.20 11.86 -14.03
N THR A 259 37.82 11.65 -12.87
CA THR A 259 38.56 10.43 -12.55
C THR A 259 37.64 9.31 -12.07
N GLN A 260 38.10 8.07 -12.19
CA GLN A 260 37.45 6.93 -11.55
C GLN A 260 37.33 7.14 -10.03
N GLN A 261 38.38 7.69 -9.40
CA GLN A 261 38.37 7.93 -7.97
C GLN A 261 37.20 8.85 -7.58
N GLU A 262 36.99 9.95 -8.30
CA GLU A 262 35.89 10.89 -8.06
C GLU A 262 34.51 10.27 -8.26
N PHE A 263 34.34 9.34 -9.20
CA PHE A 263 33.11 8.55 -9.30
C PHE A 263 32.80 7.80 -8.00
N TYR A 264 33.79 7.12 -7.41
CA TYR A 264 33.61 6.43 -6.14
C TYR A 264 33.47 7.39 -4.94
N ARG A 265 33.93 8.64 -5.07
CA ARG A 265 33.64 9.69 -4.08
C ARG A 265 32.19 10.12 -4.14
N ILE A 266 31.56 10.18 -5.32
CA ILE A 266 30.11 10.40 -5.42
C ILE A 266 29.34 9.18 -4.92
N PHE A 267 29.78 7.97 -5.28
CA PHE A 267 29.21 6.70 -4.79
C PHE A 267 29.09 6.67 -3.26
N ALA A 268 30.08 7.19 -2.54
CA ALA A 268 30.08 7.22 -1.08
C ALA A 268 28.89 7.99 -0.48
N PHE A 269 28.29 8.97 -1.18
CA PHE A 269 27.07 9.63 -0.71
C PHE A 269 25.87 8.68 -0.65
N PHE A 270 25.80 7.67 -1.53
CA PHE A 270 24.65 6.76 -1.64
C PHE A 270 24.90 5.38 -1.00
N ASN A 271 26.09 5.14 -0.46
CA ASN A 271 26.53 3.81 -0.02
C ASN A 271 26.02 3.38 1.37
N ASN A 272 25.24 4.22 2.05
CA ASN A 272 24.86 4.01 3.46
C ASN A 272 23.43 3.48 3.65
N VAL A 273 22.67 3.28 2.57
CA VAL A 273 21.31 2.75 2.65
C VAL A 273 21.35 1.28 3.09
N PRO A 274 20.55 0.86 4.09
CA PRO A 274 20.53 -0.51 4.59
C PRO A 274 19.68 -1.44 3.70
N GLU A 275 20.00 -1.49 2.40
CA GLU A 275 19.35 -2.37 1.43
C GLU A 275 20.32 -3.45 0.91
N SER A 276 19.76 -4.49 0.28
CA SER A 276 20.52 -5.55 -0.38
C SER A 276 20.58 -5.40 -1.90
N GLY A 277 19.72 -4.59 -2.52
CA GLY A 277 19.55 -4.53 -3.97
C GLY A 277 18.86 -5.76 -4.59
N THR A 278 18.25 -6.62 -3.75
CA THR A 278 17.64 -7.90 -4.16
C THR A 278 16.19 -7.99 -3.72
N LEU A 279 15.37 -8.77 -4.43
CA LEU A 279 13.99 -9.07 -4.01
C LEU A 279 13.99 -9.89 -2.71
N GLN A 280 13.10 -9.54 -1.78
CA GLN A 280 12.95 -10.20 -0.48
C GLN A 280 11.68 -11.05 -0.46
N GLY A 281 11.80 -12.32 -0.87
CA GLY A 281 10.69 -13.28 -0.87
C GLY A 281 9.52 -12.86 -1.78
N GLU A 282 8.29 -12.98 -1.27
CA GLU A 282 7.06 -12.60 -1.99
C GLU A 282 6.71 -11.10 -1.89
N SER A 283 7.56 -10.29 -1.24
CA SER A 283 7.31 -8.87 -1.07
C SER A 283 7.39 -8.11 -2.40
N ARG A 284 6.45 -7.19 -2.63
CA ARG A 284 6.44 -6.32 -3.83
C ARG A 284 7.57 -5.27 -3.81
N ASN A 285 7.95 -4.83 -2.61
CA ASN A 285 8.97 -3.81 -2.37
C ASN A 285 10.04 -4.32 -1.40
N THR A 286 11.18 -3.65 -1.32
CA THR A 286 12.30 -4.02 -0.46
C THR A 286 12.71 -2.90 0.47
N ASP A 287 13.07 -3.27 1.70
CA ASP A 287 13.44 -2.29 2.72
C ASP A 287 14.59 -1.38 2.27
N PRO A 288 14.63 -0.12 2.73
CA PRO A 288 13.61 0.53 3.57
C PRO A 288 12.34 0.93 2.80
N VAL A 289 11.17 0.68 3.40
CA VAL A 289 9.85 1.09 2.90
C VAL A 289 9.08 1.91 3.94
N ILE A 290 8.13 2.71 3.48
CA ILE A 290 7.12 3.35 4.36
C ILE A 290 5.70 3.09 3.85
N PRO A 291 4.71 2.94 4.75
CA PRO A 291 3.31 2.89 4.36
C PRO A 291 2.82 4.31 4.00
N VAL A 292 2.05 4.43 2.92
CA VAL A 292 1.49 5.70 2.45
C VAL A 292 -0.02 5.57 2.30
N PRO A 293 -0.83 6.08 3.23
CA PRO A 293 -2.29 5.96 3.13
C PRO A 293 -2.81 6.77 1.93
N SER A 294 -3.83 6.23 1.25
CA SER A 294 -4.63 7.02 0.31
C SER A 294 -5.40 8.14 1.04
N PRO A 295 -5.91 9.17 0.33
CA PRO A 295 -6.76 10.19 0.95
C PRO A 295 -7.98 9.60 1.68
N GLN A 296 -8.57 8.52 1.15
CA GLN A 296 -9.68 7.82 1.79
C GLN A 296 -9.23 7.09 3.06
N GLN A 297 -8.07 6.45 3.03
CA GLN A 297 -7.49 5.78 4.20
C GLN A 297 -7.10 6.79 5.29
N GLN A 298 -6.54 7.94 4.92
CA GLN A 298 -6.23 9.04 5.84
C GLN A 298 -7.49 9.62 6.49
N SER A 299 -8.55 9.80 5.70
CA SER A 299 -9.87 10.20 6.20
C SER A 299 -10.43 9.16 7.18
N ARG A 300 -10.35 7.87 6.85
CA ARG A 300 -10.81 6.78 7.73
C ARG A 300 -10.01 6.71 9.03
N LEU A 301 -8.68 6.92 9.00
CA LEU A 301 -7.86 7.05 10.22
C LEU A 301 -8.41 8.15 11.13
N SER A 302 -8.60 9.34 10.57
CA SER A 302 -9.07 10.52 11.32
C SER A 302 -10.48 10.31 11.88
N GLN A 303 -11.34 9.64 11.11
CA GLN A 303 -12.69 9.26 11.51
C GLN A 303 -12.65 8.23 12.65
N LEU A 304 -11.85 7.18 12.54
CA LEU A 304 -11.70 6.14 13.57
C LEU A 304 -11.22 6.73 14.90
N GLU A 305 -10.26 7.64 14.87
CA GLU A 305 -9.80 8.34 16.07
C GLU A 305 -10.93 9.14 16.74
N GLY A 306 -11.79 9.79 15.94
CA GLY A 306 -13.01 10.46 16.42
C GLY A 306 -14.01 9.48 17.02
N GLU A 307 -14.34 8.42 16.30
CA GLU A 307 -15.28 7.36 16.73
C GLU A 307 -14.82 6.69 18.03
N ILE A 308 -13.51 6.48 18.20
CA ILE A 308 -12.92 5.93 19.43
C ILE A 308 -13.11 6.89 20.60
N ARG A 309 -12.79 8.19 20.44
CA ARG A 309 -12.98 9.18 21.52
C ARG A 309 -14.44 9.25 21.98
N GLU A 310 -15.38 9.22 21.04
CA GLU A 310 -16.81 9.20 21.35
C GLU A 310 -17.23 7.89 22.04
N ALA A 311 -16.74 6.75 21.55
CA ALA A 311 -17.06 5.44 22.12
C ALA A 311 -16.49 5.30 23.55
N GLU A 312 -15.29 5.80 23.80
CA GLU A 312 -14.68 5.85 25.13
C GLU A 312 -15.47 6.76 26.09
N THR A 313 -15.98 7.89 25.61
CA THR A 313 -16.85 8.77 26.40
C THR A 313 -18.14 8.03 26.79
N ARG A 314 -18.81 7.36 25.84
CA ARG A 314 -20.01 6.57 26.12
C ARG A 314 -19.74 5.40 27.07
N ALA A 315 -18.58 4.76 26.95
CA ALA A 315 -18.17 3.70 27.86
C ALA A 315 -18.00 4.24 29.28
N ALA A 316 -17.36 5.40 29.45
CA ALA A 316 -17.22 6.06 30.75
C ALA A 316 -18.56 6.51 31.36
N GLU A 317 -19.50 7.00 30.55
CA GLU A 317 -20.85 7.33 31.02
C GLU A 317 -21.63 6.08 31.46
N ALA A 318 -21.55 5.00 30.69
CA ALA A 318 -22.15 3.72 31.07
C ALA A 318 -21.52 3.17 32.35
N GLU A 319 -20.20 3.34 32.52
CA GLU A 319 -19.44 2.96 33.71
C GLU A 319 -19.99 3.62 34.97
N GLN A 320 -20.25 4.93 34.91
CA GLN A 320 -20.79 5.69 36.04
C GLN A 320 -22.15 5.17 36.49
N ARG A 321 -22.93 4.63 35.54
CA ARG A 321 -24.26 4.04 35.79
C ARG A 321 -24.22 2.57 36.18
N LEU A 322 -23.04 1.94 36.25
CA LEU A 322 -22.89 0.52 36.59
C LEU A 322 -23.61 0.12 37.89
N PRO A 323 -23.56 0.89 39.00
CA PRO A 323 -24.30 0.55 40.22
C PRO A 323 -25.82 0.51 40.01
N GLU A 324 -26.38 1.47 39.26
CA GLU A 324 -27.80 1.53 38.93
C GLU A 324 -28.21 0.34 38.05
N LEU A 325 -27.40 0.05 37.02
CA LEU A 325 -27.65 -1.05 36.09
C LEU A 325 -27.66 -2.41 36.79
N VAL A 326 -26.76 -2.63 37.75
CA VAL A 326 -26.72 -3.85 38.56
C VAL A 326 -27.96 -3.93 39.46
N ALA A 327 -28.35 -2.83 40.10
CA ALA A 327 -29.51 -2.76 40.98
C ALA A 327 -30.83 -3.05 40.23
N ASP A 328 -30.95 -2.59 38.97
CA ASP A 328 -32.12 -2.84 38.12
C ASP A 328 -32.17 -4.28 37.61
N TRP A 329 -31.03 -4.87 37.27
CA TRP A 329 -30.92 -6.22 36.72
C TRP A 329 -31.15 -7.32 37.77
N GLU A 330 -30.57 -7.16 38.96
CA GLU A 330 -30.48 -8.22 39.96
C GLU A 330 -31.85 -8.81 40.38
N PRO A 331 -32.92 -8.02 40.62
CA PRO A 331 -34.21 -8.57 41.04
C PRO A 331 -34.85 -9.50 40.00
N GLU A 332 -34.71 -9.17 38.72
CA GLU A 332 -35.20 -10.01 37.63
C GLU A 332 -34.34 -11.27 37.50
N PHE A 333 -33.03 -11.12 37.56
CA PHE A 333 -32.11 -12.27 37.55
C PHE A 333 -32.38 -13.23 38.71
N ARG A 334 -32.64 -12.72 39.92
CA ARG A 334 -33.04 -13.52 41.09
C ARG A 334 -34.35 -14.28 40.86
N ARG A 335 -35.37 -13.64 40.26
CA ARG A 335 -36.63 -14.31 39.92
C ARG A 335 -36.42 -15.44 38.92
N GLN A 336 -35.54 -15.25 37.95
CA GLN A 336 -35.19 -16.28 36.97
C GLN A 336 -34.46 -17.45 37.65
N LEU A 337 -33.46 -17.15 38.49
CA LEU A 337 -32.72 -18.16 39.27
C LEU A 337 -33.60 -18.99 40.19
N ALA A 338 -34.61 -18.39 40.83
CA ALA A 338 -35.52 -19.10 41.72
C ALA A 338 -36.42 -20.12 40.99
N LYS A 339 -36.60 -19.97 39.67
CA LYS A 339 -37.40 -20.88 38.81
C LYS A 339 -36.56 -21.96 38.11
N LEU A 340 -35.24 -21.96 38.29
CA LEU A 340 -34.33 -22.95 37.72
C LEU A 340 -34.35 -24.24 38.55
N THR A 341 -35.29 -25.15 38.24
CA THR A 341 -35.36 -26.51 38.82
C THR A 341 -34.73 -27.57 37.93
N GLU A 342 -34.84 -27.48 36.59
CA GLU A 342 -34.12 -28.28 35.61
C GLU A 342 -33.80 -27.42 34.36
N SER A 343 -32.61 -27.58 33.79
CA SER A 343 -32.14 -26.74 32.67
C SER A 343 -32.41 -27.35 31.29
N TRP A 344 -32.49 -28.68 31.20
CA TRP A 344 -32.78 -29.44 29.98
C TRP A 344 -33.75 -30.58 30.30
N HIS A 345 -34.94 -30.56 29.70
CA HIS A 345 -35.94 -31.61 29.84
C HIS A 345 -35.83 -32.60 28.68
N LEU A 346 -35.58 -33.87 28.97
CA LEU A 346 -35.45 -34.90 27.94
C LEU A 346 -36.78 -35.12 27.22
N LEU A 347 -36.74 -35.17 25.89
CA LEU A 347 -37.90 -35.51 25.09
C LEU A 347 -38.17 -37.01 25.16
N GLU A 348 -39.46 -37.38 25.23
CA GLU A 348 -39.96 -38.74 25.11
C GLU A 348 -40.84 -38.83 23.86
N PRO A 349 -40.26 -39.07 22.68
CA PRO A 349 -41.02 -39.14 21.44
C PRO A 349 -41.97 -40.33 21.42
N THR A 350 -43.20 -40.10 20.99
CA THR A 350 -44.19 -41.15 20.71
C THR A 350 -43.94 -41.82 19.36
N SER A 351 -43.22 -41.15 18.46
CA SER A 351 -42.81 -41.69 17.17
C SER A 351 -41.42 -41.19 16.80
N VAL A 352 -40.55 -42.10 16.33
CA VAL A 352 -39.22 -41.77 15.78
C VAL A 352 -38.99 -42.62 14.54
N LYS A 353 -38.80 -41.97 13.39
CA LYS A 353 -38.62 -42.66 12.11
C LYS A 353 -37.53 -42.00 11.27
N SER A 354 -36.90 -42.81 10.42
CA SER A 354 -36.06 -42.33 9.32
C SER A 354 -36.90 -42.25 8.06
N LEU A 355 -36.81 -41.13 7.33
CA LEU A 355 -37.43 -40.98 6.02
C LEU A 355 -36.63 -41.68 4.91
N GLY A 356 -35.32 -41.93 5.14
CA GLY A 356 -34.45 -42.67 4.23
C GLY A 356 -34.44 -44.19 4.44
N GLY A 357 -35.22 -44.72 5.39
CA GLY A 357 -35.42 -46.16 5.59
C GLY A 357 -34.51 -46.84 6.62
N ALA A 358 -33.76 -46.09 7.43
CA ALA A 358 -33.07 -46.64 8.59
C ALA A 358 -34.05 -47.10 9.68
N THR A 359 -33.64 -48.08 10.49
CA THR A 359 -34.42 -48.52 11.66
C THR A 359 -33.95 -47.76 12.90
N LEU A 360 -34.82 -47.00 13.55
CA LEU A 360 -34.52 -46.28 14.80
C LEU A 360 -35.12 -47.03 15.99
N THR A 361 -34.28 -47.61 16.83
CA THR A 361 -34.69 -48.44 17.98
C THR A 361 -34.41 -47.75 19.30
N ARG A 362 -35.46 -47.59 20.13
CA ARG A 362 -35.36 -47.03 21.48
C ARG A 362 -34.52 -47.92 22.39
N GLN A 363 -33.59 -47.32 23.12
CA GLN A 363 -32.70 -47.96 24.08
C GLN A 363 -33.19 -47.75 25.54
N PRO A 364 -32.74 -48.56 26.52
CA PRO A 364 -33.14 -48.41 27.93
C PRO A 364 -32.79 -47.06 28.56
N ASP A 365 -31.72 -46.41 28.10
CA ASP A 365 -31.25 -45.10 28.57
C ASP A 365 -31.94 -43.91 27.87
N ARG A 366 -33.05 -44.18 27.18
CA ARG A 366 -33.87 -43.21 26.45
C ARG A 366 -33.18 -42.56 25.25
N THR A 367 -32.18 -43.24 24.70
CA THR A 367 -31.60 -42.88 23.41
C THR A 367 -32.23 -43.69 22.28
N TRP A 368 -32.01 -43.27 21.05
CA TRP A 368 -32.44 -43.94 19.83
C TRP A 368 -31.22 -44.36 19.04
N LEU A 369 -31.11 -45.66 18.74
CA LEU A 369 -30.01 -46.24 17.97
C LEU A 369 -30.48 -46.54 16.55
N ALA A 370 -29.77 -45.99 15.56
CA ALA A 370 -30.02 -46.22 14.16
C ALA A 370 -29.28 -47.48 13.66
N SER A 371 -30.02 -48.37 13.02
CA SER A 371 -29.54 -49.65 12.47
C SER A 371 -30.18 -49.95 11.12
N GLY A 372 -29.83 -51.10 10.52
CA GLY A 372 -30.31 -51.47 9.19
C GLY A 372 -29.69 -50.61 8.09
N VAL A 373 -30.50 -50.22 7.10
CA VAL A 373 -30.05 -49.41 5.94
C VAL A 373 -29.42 -48.10 6.44
N ASN A 374 -28.25 -47.76 5.90
CA ASN A 374 -27.64 -46.44 6.06
C ASN A 374 -27.74 -45.70 4.71
N PRO A 375 -28.83 -44.92 4.49
CA PRO A 375 -29.07 -44.27 3.21
C PRO A 375 -28.03 -43.17 2.96
N ALA A 376 -27.80 -42.83 1.69
CA ALA A 376 -26.86 -41.77 1.31
C ALA A 376 -27.22 -40.44 1.99
N ARG A 377 -28.50 -40.10 2.04
CA ARG A 377 -29.04 -38.95 2.77
C ARG A 377 -30.22 -39.39 3.61
N ASP A 378 -30.39 -38.81 4.78
CA ASP A 378 -31.47 -39.20 5.68
C ASP A 378 -32.08 -37.99 6.41
N THR A 379 -33.31 -38.18 6.86
CA THR A 379 -33.98 -37.27 7.78
C THR A 379 -34.58 -38.09 8.91
N TYR A 380 -34.16 -37.80 10.14
CA TYR A 380 -34.78 -38.38 11.33
C TYR A 380 -35.89 -37.46 11.80
N GLU A 381 -37.12 -37.98 11.81
CA GLU A 381 -38.32 -37.27 12.27
C GLU A 381 -38.76 -37.86 13.61
N LEU A 382 -38.86 -36.99 14.61
CA LEU A 382 -39.29 -37.33 15.97
C LEU A 382 -40.55 -36.53 16.30
N VAL A 383 -41.60 -37.22 16.75
CA VAL A 383 -42.88 -36.61 17.15
C VAL A 383 -43.07 -36.87 18.64
N THR A 384 -43.31 -35.82 19.43
CA THR A 384 -43.42 -35.89 20.89
C THR A 384 -44.48 -34.93 21.40
N PRO A 385 -45.28 -35.28 22.43
CA PRO A 385 -46.06 -34.31 23.18
C PRO A 385 -45.14 -33.25 23.79
N LEU A 386 -45.57 -31.99 23.78
CA LEU A 386 -44.83 -30.88 24.38
C LEU A 386 -45.66 -30.25 25.49
N GLU A 387 -45.07 -30.10 26.68
CA GLU A 387 -45.77 -29.51 27.83
C GLU A 387 -46.07 -28.02 27.59
N PRO A 388 -47.21 -27.50 28.08
CA PRO A 388 -47.55 -26.09 27.95
C PRO A 388 -46.53 -25.20 28.67
N GLY A 389 -46.19 -24.05 28.09
CA GLY A 389 -45.16 -23.15 28.63
C GLY A 389 -44.40 -22.41 27.53
N PHE A 390 -43.06 -22.41 27.61
CA PHE A 390 -42.21 -21.82 26.57
C PHE A 390 -41.17 -22.80 26.06
N LEU A 391 -40.91 -22.76 24.76
CA LEU A 391 -39.79 -23.43 24.11
C LEU A 391 -38.77 -22.39 23.67
N THR A 392 -37.54 -22.53 24.16
CA THR A 392 -36.44 -21.56 23.96
C THR A 392 -35.19 -22.20 23.36
N GLY A 393 -35.08 -23.53 23.40
CA GLY A 393 -33.99 -24.24 22.74
C GLY A 393 -34.16 -25.75 22.71
N LEU A 394 -33.33 -26.40 21.89
CA LEU A 394 -33.23 -27.84 21.71
C LEU A 394 -31.77 -28.27 21.92
N ARG A 395 -31.53 -29.34 22.69
CA ARG A 395 -30.23 -29.99 22.81
C ARG A 395 -30.26 -31.33 22.11
N LEU A 396 -29.24 -31.57 21.28
CA LEU A 396 -28.92 -32.85 20.69
C LEU A 396 -27.70 -33.45 21.38
N GLU A 397 -27.79 -34.72 21.73
CA GLU A 397 -26.66 -35.49 22.22
C GLU A 397 -26.52 -36.74 21.38
N ALA A 398 -25.37 -36.89 20.71
CA ALA A 398 -24.97 -38.07 19.96
C ALA A 398 -24.02 -38.92 20.82
N LEU A 399 -24.28 -40.22 20.92
CA LEU A 399 -23.58 -41.12 21.82
C LEU A 399 -22.86 -42.23 21.06
N PRO A 400 -21.70 -42.69 21.54
CA PRO A 400 -21.05 -43.85 20.97
C PRO A 400 -21.85 -45.13 21.27
N ASP A 401 -21.74 -46.10 20.38
CA ASP A 401 -22.31 -47.43 20.60
C ASP A 401 -21.37 -48.51 20.05
N PRO A 402 -21.20 -49.65 20.75
CA PRO A 402 -20.38 -50.76 20.24
C PRO A 402 -20.79 -51.27 18.85
N SER A 403 -22.05 -51.10 18.44
CA SER A 403 -22.54 -51.53 17.13
C SER A 403 -22.25 -50.54 16.00
N LEU A 404 -21.79 -49.32 16.31
CA LEU A 404 -21.51 -48.28 15.31
C LEU A 404 -20.08 -48.42 14.76
N PRO A 405 -19.82 -48.01 13.52
CA PRO A 405 -18.47 -48.00 12.96
C PRO A 405 -17.49 -47.23 13.86
N ASN A 406 -16.28 -47.79 14.03
CA ASN A 406 -15.26 -47.29 14.96
C ASN A 406 -15.72 -47.13 16.43
N GLN A 407 -16.84 -47.74 16.81
CA GLN A 407 -17.47 -47.58 18.14
C GLN A 407 -17.67 -46.09 18.48
N SER A 408 -18.02 -45.30 17.47
CA SER A 408 -18.16 -43.84 17.55
C SER A 408 -19.63 -43.42 17.43
N VAL A 409 -19.87 -42.14 17.18
CA VAL A 409 -21.18 -41.48 17.26
C VAL A 409 -21.97 -41.45 15.94
N GLY A 410 -21.31 -41.72 14.80
CA GLY A 410 -21.90 -41.67 13.45
C GLY A 410 -21.91 -43.01 12.73
N ARG A 411 -22.65 -43.09 11.62
CA ARG A 411 -22.88 -44.33 10.85
C ARG A 411 -21.98 -44.49 9.62
N TYR A 412 -21.21 -43.47 9.25
CA TYR A 412 -20.24 -43.61 8.16
C TYR A 412 -19.12 -44.59 8.59
N PRO A 413 -18.43 -45.31 7.68
CA PRO A 413 -17.42 -46.31 8.06
C PRO A 413 -16.31 -45.79 8.99
N ASN A 414 -16.00 -44.50 8.96
CA ASN A 414 -15.02 -43.89 9.87
C ASN A 414 -15.60 -43.47 11.24
N GLY A 415 -16.90 -43.68 11.48
CA GLY A 415 -17.61 -43.34 12.72
C GLY A 415 -18.12 -41.90 12.81
N ASN A 416 -17.98 -41.09 11.75
CA ASN A 416 -18.40 -39.68 11.74
C ASN A 416 -19.85 -39.50 11.24
N TYR A 417 -20.41 -38.31 11.49
CA TYR A 417 -21.68 -37.86 10.90
C TYR A 417 -21.58 -36.38 10.48
N VAL A 418 -22.52 -35.93 9.65
CA VAL A 418 -22.68 -34.52 9.27
C VAL A 418 -24.15 -34.14 9.39
N LEU A 419 -24.49 -33.32 10.39
CA LEU A 419 -25.83 -32.74 10.54
C LEU A 419 -25.91 -31.45 9.74
N THR A 420 -26.82 -31.36 8.77
CA THR A 420 -26.92 -30.19 7.87
C THR A 420 -27.99 -29.20 8.30
N ARG A 421 -29.04 -29.65 9.00
CA ARG A 421 -30.15 -28.81 9.42
C ARG A 421 -30.92 -29.46 10.57
N VAL A 422 -31.51 -28.61 11.40
CA VAL A 422 -32.50 -29.00 12.42
C VAL A 422 -33.72 -28.13 12.26
N GLU A 423 -34.89 -28.75 12.18
CA GLU A 423 -36.18 -28.05 12.15
C GLU A 423 -37.10 -28.51 13.26
N VAL A 424 -37.97 -27.61 13.67
CA VAL A 424 -39.01 -27.85 14.65
C VAL A 424 -40.35 -27.31 14.13
N GLU A 425 -41.41 -28.07 14.37
CA GLU A 425 -42.78 -27.71 14.02
C GLU A 425 -43.70 -28.08 15.18
N ILE A 426 -44.53 -27.14 15.61
CA ILE A 426 -45.47 -27.32 16.72
C ILE A 426 -46.88 -27.24 16.17
N ILE A 427 -47.69 -28.26 16.44
CA ILE A 427 -49.12 -28.29 16.14
C ILE A 427 -49.91 -28.44 17.44
N SER A 428 -51.10 -27.86 17.51
CA SER A 428 -52.04 -28.03 18.62
C SER A 428 -53.45 -27.83 18.08
N PRO A 429 -54.50 -28.47 18.66
CA PRO A 429 -55.90 -28.19 18.31
C PRO A 429 -56.28 -26.71 18.41
N SER A 430 -55.58 -25.93 19.24
CA SER A 430 -55.82 -24.49 19.40
C SER A 430 -55.12 -23.61 18.36
N LEU A 431 -54.28 -24.17 17.50
CA LEU A 431 -53.55 -23.45 16.46
C LEU A 431 -54.26 -23.58 15.12
N THR A 432 -54.52 -22.46 14.43
CA THR A 432 -55.05 -22.47 13.07
C THR A 432 -54.00 -22.86 12.03
N GLU A 433 -52.72 -22.64 12.33
CA GLU A 433 -51.56 -22.98 11.48
C GLU A 433 -50.41 -23.50 12.36
N PRO A 434 -49.56 -24.44 11.87
CA PRO A 434 -48.39 -24.92 12.60
C PRO A 434 -47.38 -23.80 12.91
N LEU A 435 -46.83 -23.78 14.13
CA LEU A 435 -45.71 -22.90 14.47
C LEU A 435 -44.40 -23.53 14.01
N ARG A 436 -43.55 -22.76 13.32
CA ARG A 436 -42.23 -23.20 12.83
C ARG A 436 -41.13 -22.26 13.31
N PRO A 437 -40.73 -22.36 14.58
CA PRO A 437 -39.76 -21.44 15.15
C PRO A 437 -38.37 -21.65 14.56
N LYS A 438 -37.61 -20.54 14.46
CA LYS A 438 -36.25 -20.53 13.92
C LYS A 438 -35.22 -20.51 15.03
N PHE A 439 -34.08 -21.15 14.78
CA PHE A 439 -32.92 -21.08 15.66
C PHE A 439 -32.03 -19.89 15.26
N GLY A 440 -31.70 -19.04 16.23
CA GLY A 440 -30.80 -17.89 16.04
C GLY A 440 -29.35 -18.16 16.42
N LYS A 441 -29.09 -19.20 17.22
CA LYS A 441 -27.74 -19.55 17.71
C LYS A 441 -27.58 -21.05 17.86
N ALA A 442 -26.40 -21.57 17.51
CA ALA A 442 -26.03 -22.96 17.71
C ALA A 442 -24.65 -23.05 18.38
N ILE A 443 -24.51 -23.93 19.36
CA ILE A 443 -23.27 -24.15 20.13
C ILE A 443 -23.04 -25.66 20.21
N ALA A 444 -21.79 -26.09 20.00
CA ALA A 444 -21.39 -27.49 20.16
C ALA A 444 -20.17 -27.58 21.08
N ASP A 445 -20.01 -28.73 21.73
CA ASP A 445 -18.83 -29.03 22.56
C ASP A 445 -17.57 -29.21 21.71
N TYR A 446 -17.74 -29.57 20.43
CA TYR A 446 -16.68 -29.75 19.46
C TYR A 446 -17.20 -29.53 18.04
N SER A 447 -16.36 -29.02 17.15
CA SER A 447 -16.60 -29.00 15.70
C SER A 447 -15.32 -29.39 14.97
N GLN A 448 -15.43 -30.28 14.00
CA GLN A 448 -14.35 -30.59 13.08
C GLN A 448 -14.03 -29.36 12.20
N SER A 449 -12.75 -29.10 11.95
CA SER A 449 -12.32 -27.99 11.09
C SER A 449 -13.01 -28.05 9.71
N GLY A 450 -13.63 -26.95 9.29
CA GLY A 450 -14.39 -26.84 8.03
C GLY A 450 -15.83 -27.37 8.09
N TRP A 451 -16.28 -27.84 9.26
CA TRP A 451 -17.61 -28.40 9.54
C TRP A 451 -18.16 -27.87 10.88
N GLU A 452 -18.16 -26.55 11.01
CA GLU A 452 -18.55 -25.79 12.20
C GLU A 452 -20.06 -25.91 12.49
N ILE A 453 -20.44 -25.94 13.77
CA ILE A 453 -21.85 -26.00 14.20
C ILE A 453 -22.72 -24.88 13.61
N GLY A 454 -22.14 -23.71 13.34
CA GLY A 454 -22.85 -22.59 12.71
C GLY A 454 -23.42 -22.91 11.33
N ASN A 455 -22.82 -23.87 10.60
CA ASN A 455 -23.27 -24.27 9.27
C ASN A 455 -24.69 -24.88 9.28
N VAL A 456 -25.13 -25.45 10.40
CA VAL A 456 -26.50 -26.02 10.56
C VAL A 456 -27.58 -24.95 10.42
N LEU A 457 -27.27 -23.69 10.78
CA LEU A 457 -28.17 -22.55 10.66
C LEU A 457 -28.09 -21.89 9.27
N GLY A 458 -27.06 -22.20 8.49
CA GLY A 458 -26.83 -21.64 7.17
C GLY A 458 -27.82 -22.12 6.12
N ALA A 459 -27.80 -21.49 4.95
CA ALA A 459 -28.59 -21.91 3.79
C ALA A 459 -27.89 -22.98 2.94
N ASP A 460 -26.56 -23.07 2.99
CA ASP A 460 -25.75 -24.02 2.23
C ASP A 460 -25.86 -25.44 2.80
N ARG A 461 -26.45 -26.35 2.03
CA ARG A 461 -26.68 -27.76 2.41
C ARG A 461 -25.50 -28.68 2.06
N SER A 462 -24.46 -28.16 1.40
CA SER A 462 -23.19 -28.87 1.21
C SER A 462 -22.30 -28.81 2.45
N LYS A 463 -22.66 -27.97 3.44
CA LYS A 463 -21.99 -27.80 4.72
C LYS A 463 -22.90 -28.23 5.87
N GLY A 464 -22.29 -28.51 7.01
CA GLY A 464 -22.98 -28.95 8.22
C GLY A 464 -22.05 -29.04 9.41
N TRP A 465 -22.52 -29.66 10.50
CA TRP A 465 -21.75 -29.92 11.70
C TRP A 465 -21.23 -31.36 11.72
N ALA A 466 -19.91 -31.51 11.85
CA ALA A 466 -19.24 -32.80 11.97
C ALA A 466 -18.36 -32.85 13.23
N VAL A 467 -18.12 -34.05 13.75
CA VAL A 467 -17.50 -34.24 15.07
C VAL A 467 -16.20 -35.05 15.04
N ASP A 468 -15.64 -35.33 13.87
CA ASP A 468 -14.40 -36.13 13.72
C ASP A 468 -14.48 -37.49 14.44
N GLY A 469 -15.48 -38.29 14.06
CA GLY A 469 -15.76 -39.61 14.64
C GLY A 469 -14.57 -40.58 14.83
N PRO A 470 -13.53 -40.60 13.98
CA PRO A 470 -12.34 -41.44 14.22
C PRO A 470 -11.61 -41.14 15.54
N THR A 471 -11.51 -39.86 15.90
CA THR A 471 -10.73 -39.38 17.06
C THR A 471 -11.62 -39.03 18.25
N LYS A 472 -12.87 -38.65 18.01
CA LYS A 472 -13.84 -38.23 19.02
C LYS A 472 -14.91 -39.29 19.23
N ARG A 473 -14.63 -40.25 20.11
CA ARG A 473 -15.49 -41.42 20.40
C ARG A 473 -16.28 -41.29 21.70
N GLU A 474 -16.18 -40.16 22.37
CA GLU A 474 -17.00 -39.78 23.51
C GLU A 474 -18.31 -39.10 23.06
N PRO A 475 -19.33 -38.97 23.94
CA PRO A 475 -20.56 -38.27 23.60
C PRO A 475 -20.31 -36.85 23.07
N ARG A 476 -21.14 -36.44 22.11
CA ARG A 476 -21.09 -35.11 21.48
C ARG A 476 -22.40 -34.38 21.65
N LYS A 477 -22.31 -33.13 22.05
CA LYS A 477 -23.48 -32.29 22.32
C LYS A 477 -23.51 -31.07 21.43
N ALA A 478 -24.69 -30.75 20.94
CA ALA A 478 -25.01 -29.45 20.38
C ALA A 478 -26.30 -28.93 21.00
N MET A 479 -26.41 -27.61 21.13
CA MET A 479 -27.64 -26.93 21.48
C MET A 479 -27.97 -25.87 20.42
N PHE A 480 -29.26 -25.71 20.18
CA PHE A 480 -29.84 -24.79 19.23
C PHE A 480 -30.83 -23.91 19.98
N LEU A 481 -30.57 -22.60 20.03
CA LEU A 481 -31.38 -21.63 20.76
C LEU A 481 -32.28 -20.88 19.78
N MET A 482 -33.55 -20.75 20.14
CA MET A 482 -34.55 -20.06 19.32
C MET A 482 -34.21 -18.57 19.18
N GLU A 483 -34.55 -17.98 18.02
CA GLU A 483 -34.44 -16.53 17.80
C GLU A 483 -35.35 -15.74 18.75
N ALA A 484 -36.51 -16.31 19.08
CA ALA A 484 -37.43 -15.81 20.08
C ALA A 484 -38.06 -16.98 20.87
N ALA A 485 -38.41 -16.73 22.14
CA ALA A 485 -39.15 -17.71 22.95
C ALA A 485 -40.51 -18.00 22.32
N VAL A 486 -40.88 -19.29 22.27
CA VAL A 486 -42.11 -19.75 21.61
C VAL A 486 -43.08 -20.20 22.68
N GLU A 487 -44.24 -19.57 22.77
CA GLU A 487 -45.31 -20.03 23.66
C GLU A 487 -45.86 -21.36 23.15
N VAL A 488 -45.90 -22.36 24.03
CA VAL A 488 -46.37 -23.71 23.74
C VAL A 488 -47.83 -23.84 24.20
N PRO A 489 -48.78 -24.04 23.27
CA PRO A 489 -50.19 -24.22 23.63
C PRO A 489 -50.45 -25.51 24.40
N VAL A 490 -51.65 -25.60 25.00
CA VAL A 490 -52.14 -26.87 25.58
C VAL A 490 -52.30 -27.92 24.48
N ASP A 491 -52.06 -29.20 24.82
CA ASP A 491 -52.12 -30.34 23.90
C ASP A 491 -51.23 -30.20 22.65
N ALA A 492 -50.10 -29.50 22.78
CA ALA A 492 -49.15 -29.32 21.69
C ALA A 492 -48.34 -30.59 21.40
N VAL A 493 -48.06 -30.80 20.11
CA VAL A 493 -47.18 -31.84 19.59
C VAL A 493 -46.03 -31.18 18.86
N LEU A 494 -44.81 -31.51 19.28
CA LEU A 494 -43.56 -31.08 18.65
C LEU A 494 -43.08 -32.14 17.67
N THR A 495 -42.81 -31.74 16.44
CA THR A 495 -42.07 -32.51 15.44
C THR A 495 -40.68 -31.94 15.28
N VAL A 496 -39.64 -32.73 15.53
CA VAL A 496 -38.23 -32.37 15.30
C VAL A 496 -37.70 -33.15 14.10
N ARG A 497 -37.05 -32.47 13.16
CA ARG A 497 -36.41 -33.08 11.99
C ARG A 497 -34.92 -32.81 11.98
N LEU A 498 -34.11 -33.87 11.95
CA LEU A 498 -32.64 -33.83 11.85
C LEU A 498 -32.22 -34.26 10.45
N PHE A 499 -31.59 -33.38 9.68
CA PHE A 499 -31.24 -33.61 8.28
C PHE A 499 -29.76 -33.92 8.10
N HIS A 500 -29.45 -34.87 7.21
CA HIS A 500 -28.11 -35.30 6.84
C HIS A 500 -27.99 -35.30 5.31
N GLU A 501 -27.62 -34.17 4.73
CA GLU A 501 -27.73 -33.92 3.29
C GLU A 501 -26.38 -33.74 2.58
N ALA A 502 -25.31 -33.42 3.32
CA ALA A 502 -24.05 -32.93 2.77
C ALA A 502 -23.15 -34.04 2.20
N LEU A 503 -23.02 -35.16 2.92
CA LEU A 503 -22.13 -36.26 2.55
C LEU A 503 -22.86 -37.61 2.66
N ASP A 504 -22.58 -38.49 1.71
CA ASP A 504 -23.22 -39.80 1.67
C ASP A 504 -22.97 -40.59 2.96
N GLN A 505 -24.06 -41.12 3.53
CA GLN A 505 -24.07 -42.06 4.67
C GLN A 505 -23.55 -41.49 6.00
N HIS A 506 -23.26 -40.19 6.07
CA HIS A 506 -22.83 -39.48 7.29
C HIS A 506 -24.01 -39.15 8.20
N ASN A 507 -24.81 -40.16 8.53
CA ASN A 507 -25.97 -40.05 9.40
C ASN A 507 -25.57 -40.28 10.87
N ILE A 508 -26.24 -39.61 11.81
CA ILE A 508 -26.04 -39.84 13.26
C ILE A 508 -26.38 -41.30 13.62
N GLY A 509 -25.57 -41.92 14.49
CA GLY A 509 -25.72 -43.31 14.89
C GLY A 509 -26.66 -43.51 16.06
N ARG A 510 -26.35 -42.91 17.22
CA ARG A 510 -27.18 -43.02 18.43
C ARG A 510 -27.36 -41.64 19.03
N PHE A 511 -28.59 -41.27 19.39
CA PHE A 511 -28.88 -39.92 19.86
C PHE A 511 -30.04 -39.81 20.83
N ARG A 512 -30.13 -38.67 21.51
CA ARG A 512 -31.31 -38.22 22.24
C ARG A 512 -31.47 -36.71 22.12
N LEU A 513 -32.68 -36.22 22.37
CA LEU A 513 -33.03 -34.81 22.34
C LEU A 513 -33.55 -34.33 23.69
N ALA A 514 -33.30 -33.08 24.02
CA ALA A 514 -33.86 -32.38 25.17
C ALA A 514 -34.33 -30.98 24.75
N VAL A 515 -35.25 -30.39 25.49
CA VAL A 515 -35.73 -29.01 25.28
C VAL A 515 -35.54 -28.17 26.53
N THR A 516 -35.61 -26.86 26.39
CA THR A 516 -35.57 -25.95 27.53
C THR A 516 -36.58 -24.81 27.37
N ALA A 517 -37.08 -24.36 28.52
CA ALA A 517 -37.86 -23.13 28.67
C ALA A 517 -37.02 -21.97 29.23
N GLN A 518 -35.74 -22.22 29.52
CA GLN A 518 -34.85 -21.25 30.14
C GLN A 518 -34.41 -20.17 29.15
N ALA A 519 -34.23 -18.94 29.62
CA ALA A 519 -33.72 -17.87 28.77
C ALA A 519 -32.38 -18.28 28.11
N PRO A 520 -32.15 -17.99 26.81
CA PRO A 520 -30.91 -18.36 26.12
C PRO A 520 -29.61 -17.89 26.79
N SER A 521 -29.65 -16.84 27.61
CA SER A 521 -28.52 -16.33 28.41
C SER A 521 -28.24 -17.14 29.68
N MET A 522 -29.10 -18.09 30.05
CA MET A 522 -29.04 -18.83 31.31
C MET A 522 -28.71 -20.31 31.10
N ILE A 523 -28.37 -20.72 29.87
CA ILE A 523 -28.25 -22.12 29.47
C ILE A 523 -26.95 -22.38 28.69
N THR A 524 -26.19 -23.39 29.13
CA THR A 524 -25.08 -24.02 28.41
C THR A 524 -25.46 -25.44 27.95
N LEU A 525 -24.56 -26.08 27.21
CA LEU A 525 -24.67 -27.49 26.83
C LEU A 525 -24.84 -28.43 28.04
N ASP A 526 -24.23 -28.09 29.18
CA ASP A 526 -24.19 -28.95 30.37
C ASP A 526 -25.22 -28.59 31.44
N GLY A 527 -25.95 -27.47 31.29
CA GLY A 527 -26.96 -27.03 32.25
C GLY A 527 -27.00 -25.52 32.37
N ALA A 528 -27.38 -24.99 33.54
CA ALA A 528 -27.44 -23.55 33.76
C ALA A 528 -26.07 -22.86 33.58
N ASP A 529 -26.07 -21.65 32.98
CA ASP A 529 -24.85 -20.86 32.71
C ASP A 529 -24.67 -19.71 33.71
N PHE A 530 -24.25 -20.03 34.93
CA PHE A 530 -23.74 -19.04 35.87
C PHE A 530 -22.91 -19.72 36.97
N PRO A 531 -21.87 -19.06 37.51
CA PRO A 531 -21.13 -19.60 38.63
C PRO A 531 -22.04 -19.84 39.84
N GLU A 532 -21.88 -20.98 40.52
CA GLU A 532 -22.65 -21.29 41.74
C GLU A 532 -22.41 -20.25 42.85
N SER A 533 -21.25 -19.58 42.84
CA SER A 533 -20.97 -18.42 43.70
C SER A 533 -21.93 -17.26 43.41
N ILE A 534 -22.13 -16.90 42.14
CA ILE A 534 -23.09 -15.87 41.72
C ILE A 534 -24.52 -16.25 42.10
N ARG A 535 -24.90 -17.53 41.92
CA ARG A 535 -26.21 -18.02 42.38
C ARG A 535 -26.40 -17.80 43.88
N THR A 536 -25.41 -18.23 44.66
CA THR A 536 -25.43 -18.10 46.13
C THR A 536 -25.54 -16.63 46.52
N ILE A 537 -24.74 -15.76 45.90
CA ILE A 537 -24.74 -14.31 46.15
C ILE A 537 -26.11 -13.69 45.85
N VAL A 538 -26.68 -13.97 44.68
CA VAL A 538 -27.96 -13.39 44.25
C VAL A 538 -29.13 -13.86 45.10
N MET A 539 -29.08 -15.10 45.60
CA MET A 539 -30.12 -15.66 46.49
C MET A 539 -30.00 -15.19 47.95
N LEU A 540 -28.84 -14.70 48.40
CA LEU A 540 -28.70 -14.06 49.71
C LEU A 540 -29.48 -12.73 49.78
N ASP A 541 -29.95 -12.40 50.99
CA ASP A 541 -30.44 -11.06 51.30
C ASP A 541 -29.33 -10.02 51.02
N PRO A 542 -29.57 -8.97 50.21
CA PRO A 542 -28.59 -7.92 49.93
C PRO A 542 -27.93 -7.34 51.20
N ALA A 543 -28.65 -7.25 52.32
CA ALA A 543 -28.12 -6.75 53.59
C ALA A 543 -27.07 -7.67 54.23
N GLN A 544 -27.06 -8.96 53.87
CA GLN A 544 -26.18 -9.98 54.43
C GLN A 544 -24.93 -10.25 53.58
N ARG A 545 -24.80 -9.62 52.40
CA ARG A 545 -23.64 -9.80 51.51
C ARG A 545 -22.41 -9.06 52.02
N SER A 546 -21.28 -9.76 52.03
CA SER A 546 -19.95 -9.18 52.25
C SER A 546 -19.52 -8.25 51.11
N PRO A 547 -18.53 -7.35 51.33
CA PRO A 547 -17.98 -6.51 50.28
C PRO A 547 -17.48 -7.29 49.06
N ALA A 548 -16.75 -8.40 49.27
CA ALA A 548 -16.25 -9.25 48.20
C ALA A 548 -17.37 -9.86 47.33
N GLN A 549 -18.48 -10.26 47.95
CA GLN A 549 -19.65 -10.77 47.21
C GLN A 549 -20.34 -9.70 46.37
N ARG A 550 -20.34 -8.44 46.82
CA ARG A 550 -20.88 -7.31 46.03
C ARG A 550 -19.99 -7.03 44.84
N GLU A 551 -18.68 -7.01 45.03
CA GLU A 551 -17.71 -6.84 43.96
C GLU A 551 -17.78 -7.97 42.92
N GLU A 552 -17.89 -9.23 43.37
CA GLU A 552 -18.01 -10.38 42.48
C GLU A 552 -19.28 -10.30 41.61
N LEU A 553 -20.41 -9.86 42.19
CA LEU A 553 -21.66 -9.67 41.46
C LEU A 553 -21.55 -8.56 40.40
N VAL A 554 -20.94 -7.42 40.75
CA VAL A 554 -20.70 -6.31 39.83
C VAL A 554 -19.75 -6.75 38.70
N ALA A 555 -18.68 -7.47 39.03
CA ALA A 555 -17.74 -8.01 38.06
C ALA A 555 -18.41 -9.00 37.09
N TYR A 556 -19.26 -9.88 37.61
CA TYR A 556 -20.06 -10.79 36.79
C TYR A 556 -21.02 -10.04 35.87
N PHE A 557 -21.74 -9.04 36.38
CA PHE A 557 -22.62 -8.21 35.55
C PHE A 557 -21.84 -7.51 34.44
N ARG A 558 -20.71 -6.88 34.78
CA ARG A 558 -19.84 -6.21 33.81
C ARG A 558 -19.34 -7.16 32.71
N GLY A 559 -18.82 -8.32 33.10
CA GLY A 559 -18.11 -9.23 32.20
C GLY A 559 -19.02 -10.19 31.44
N SER A 560 -20.14 -10.60 32.03
CA SER A 560 -20.92 -11.75 31.58
C SER A 560 -22.35 -11.40 31.17
N VAL A 561 -22.90 -10.28 31.62
CA VAL A 561 -24.26 -9.84 31.25
C VAL A 561 -24.20 -8.89 30.05
N ASP A 562 -25.13 -9.05 29.10
CA ASP A 562 -25.31 -8.07 28.03
C ASP A 562 -25.87 -6.78 28.63
N SER A 563 -25.04 -5.74 28.72
CA SER A 563 -25.33 -4.48 29.40
C SER A 563 -24.86 -3.29 28.56
N PRO A 564 -25.36 -2.08 28.81
CA PRO A 564 -24.82 -0.87 28.16
C PRO A 564 -23.30 -0.74 28.29
N VAL A 565 -22.73 -1.09 29.46
CA VAL A 565 -21.28 -1.04 29.71
C VAL A 565 -20.53 -2.01 28.82
N ARG A 566 -20.94 -3.29 28.82
CA ARG A 566 -20.28 -4.33 28.00
C ARG A 566 -20.37 -4.04 26.51
N ARG A 567 -21.51 -3.52 26.03
CA ARG A 567 -21.68 -3.12 24.62
C ARG A 567 -20.79 -1.93 24.26
N ALA A 568 -20.67 -0.93 25.14
CA ALA A 568 -19.79 0.21 24.92
C ALA A 568 -18.31 -0.22 24.87
N ASP A 569 -17.85 -1.05 25.82
CA ASP A 569 -16.49 -1.60 25.84
C ASP A 569 -16.18 -2.41 24.57
N ALA A 570 -17.13 -3.23 24.10
CA ALA A 570 -16.99 -4.00 22.86
C ALA A 570 -16.85 -3.11 21.62
N ILE A 571 -17.58 -1.98 21.56
CA ILE A 571 -17.44 -1.01 20.47
C ILE A 571 -16.05 -0.37 20.49
N VAL A 572 -15.56 0.07 21.66
CA VAL A 572 -14.21 0.63 21.80
C VAL A 572 -13.15 -0.38 21.36
N ALA A 573 -13.23 -1.63 21.83
CA ALA A 573 -12.29 -2.68 21.47
C ALA A 573 -12.30 -2.98 19.96
N ARG A 574 -13.48 -3.00 19.33
CA ARG A 574 -13.62 -3.18 17.88
C ARG A 574 -12.97 -2.04 17.10
N LEU A 575 -13.27 -0.79 17.46
CA LEU A 575 -12.73 0.39 16.77
C LEU A 575 -11.21 0.51 16.93
N LYS A 576 -10.68 0.21 18.13
CA LYS A 576 -9.22 0.17 18.37
C LYS A 576 -8.54 -0.91 17.54
N ARG A 577 -9.16 -2.09 17.41
CA ARG A 577 -8.66 -3.15 16.54
C ARG A 577 -8.66 -2.72 15.08
N GLU A 578 -9.74 -2.11 14.61
CA GLU A 578 -9.80 -1.57 13.24
C GLU A 578 -8.70 -0.52 13.00
N LEU A 579 -8.48 0.40 13.95
CA LEU A 579 -7.39 1.39 13.87
C LEU A 579 -6.01 0.72 13.83
N GLN A 580 -5.81 -0.36 14.58
CA GLN A 580 -4.55 -1.10 14.62
C GLN A 580 -4.29 -1.87 13.31
N ASP A 581 -5.32 -2.44 12.71
CA ASP A 581 -5.20 -3.26 11.50
C ASP A 581 -5.12 -2.41 10.22
N LEU A 582 -5.71 -1.21 10.23
CA LEU A 582 -5.82 -0.34 9.05
C LEU A 582 -4.47 -0.02 8.38
N PRO A 583 -3.36 0.31 9.09
CA PRO A 583 -2.06 0.55 8.47
C PRO A 583 -1.52 -0.62 7.65
N GLY A 584 -1.88 -1.87 7.98
CA GLY A 584 -1.49 -3.05 7.21
C GLY A 584 -2.10 -3.10 5.80
N THR A 585 -3.09 -2.23 5.52
CA THR A 585 -3.73 -2.11 4.21
C THR A 585 -3.14 -1.01 3.33
N PHE A 586 -2.20 -0.22 3.86
CA PHE A 586 -1.63 0.89 3.11
C PHE A 586 -0.66 0.37 2.06
N PRO A 587 -0.63 0.96 0.85
CA PRO A 587 0.44 0.71 -0.09
C PRO A 587 1.77 1.11 0.57
N THR A 588 2.83 0.36 0.27
CA THR A 588 4.17 0.72 0.71
C THR A 588 4.93 1.32 -0.45
N VAL A 589 5.88 2.20 -0.16
CA VAL A 589 6.80 2.76 -1.16
C VAL A 589 8.24 2.64 -0.65
N MET A 590 9.16 2.27 -1.54
CA MET A 590 10.58 2.24 -1.22
C MET A 590 11.11 3.68 -1.10
N VAL A 591 11.85 3.96 -0.03
CA VAL A 591 12.41 5.28 0.25
C VAL A 591 13.89 5.19 0.57
N MET A 592 14.56 6.33 0.72
CA MET A 592 15.88 6.38 1.35
C MET A 592 15.73 6.41 2.87
N GLN A 593 16.69 5.80 3.55
CA GLN A 593 16.88 5.91 4.98
C GLN A 593 18.37 5.68 5.25
N GLU A 594 19.07 6.66 5.83
CA GLU A 594 20.47 6.46 6.21
C GLU A 594 20.62 5.33 7.23
N GLY A 595 21.51 4.39 6.93
CA GLY A 595 21.97 3.37 7.85
C GLY A 595 23.31 3.75 8.49
N MET A 596 24.02 2.73 8.96
CA MET A 596 25.39 2.90 9.44
C MET A 596 26.32 3.26 8.27
N PRO A 597 27.24 4.25 8.45
CA PRO A 597 28.21 4.58 7.42
C PRO A 597 29.01 3.36 6.96
N ARG A 598 29.10 3.17 5.63
CA ARG A 598 29.89 2.10 5.02
C ARG A 598 31.18 2.63 4.43
N GLU A 599 32.26 1.88 4.60
CA GLU A 599 33.52 2.15 3.91
C GLU A 599 33.31 2.06 2.39
N THR A 600 33.78 3.05 1.65
CA THR A 600 33.75 3.06 0.19
C THR A 600 35.16 2.85 -0.36
N LYS A 601 35.26 2.00 -1.38
CA LYS A 601 36.52 1.71 -2.07
C LYS A 601 36.34 1.89 -3.56
N VAL A 602 37.40 2.32 -4.25
CA VAL A 602 37.46 2.26 -5.71
C VAL A 602 37.42 0.79 -6.12
N LEU A 603 36.50 0.40 -7.01
CA LEU A 603 36.46 -0.97 -7.51
C LEU A 603 37.28 -1.11 -8.78
N ILE A 604 38.25 -2.02 -8.78
CA ILE A 604 39.14 -2.24 -9.92
C ILE A 604 38.32 -2.81 -11.07
N ARG A 605 38.25 -2.05 -12.18
CA ARG A 605 37.37 -2.34 -13.33
C ARG A 605 35.89 -2.47 -12.95
N GLY A 606 35.45 -1.82 -11.87
CA GLY A 606 34.06 -1.85 -11.43
C GLY A 606 33.59 -3.17 -10.83
N GLN A 607 34.51 -4.08 -10.46
CA GLN A 607 34.17 -5.40 -9.92
C GLN A 607 33.99 -5.36 -8.41
N TYR A 608 32.82 -5.80 -7.93
CA TYR A 608 32.42 -5.73 -6.52
C TYR A 608 33.40 -6.45 -5.57
N ASP A 609 34.04 -7.52 -6.06
CA ASP A 609 34.97 -8.38 -5.33
C ASP A 609 36.44 -7.95 -5.47
N LYS A 610 36.73 -6.85 -6.18
CA LYS A 610 38.09 -6.29 -6.33
C LYS A 610 38.19 -4.88 -5.77
N PRO A 611 38.11 -4.73 -4.45
CA PRO A 611 38.29 -3.44 -3.80
C PRO A 611 39.73 -2.94 -3.97
N GLY A 612 39.87 -1.67 -4.28
CA GLY A 612 41.10 -0.91 -4.32
C GLY A 612 41.19 0.08 -3.14
N GLU A 613 41.65 1.29 -3.43
CA GLU A 613 41.87 2.34 -2.43
C GLU A 613 40.56 2.80 -1.76
N VAL A 614 40.65 3.08 -0.46
CA VAL A 614 39.54 3.67 0.31
C VAL A 614 39.36 5.13 -0.10
N VAL A 615 38.11 5.53 -0.28
CA VAL A 615 37.72 6.92 -0.60
C VAL A 615 36.59 7.37 0.31
N THR A 616 36.52 8.68 0.53
CA THR A 616 35.41 9.33 1.24
C THR A 616 34.56 10.14 0.27
N ALA A 617 33.36 10.51 0.70
CA ALA A 617 32.48 11.39 -0.06
C ALA A 617 33.20 12.66 -0.56
N GLY A 618 32.87 13.06 -1.79
CA GLY A 618 33.48 14.22 -2.46
C GLY A 618 32.99 14.38 -3.89
N LEU A 619 33.35 15.53 -4.48
CA LEU A 619 32.87 15.98 -5.78
C LEU A 619 34.01 16.02 -6.81
N PRO A 620 33.70 15.94 -8.12
CA PRO A 620 34.69 16.10 -9.18
C PRO A 620 35.36 17.48 -9.12
N ALA A 621 36.68 17.55 -9.25
CA ALA A 621 37.47 18.77 -9.13
C ALA A 621 37.21 19.79 -10.24
N VAL A 622 36.64 19.36 -11.37
CA VAL A 622 36.20 20.25 -12.47
C VAL A 622 34.96 21.06 -12.10
N LEU A 623 34.17 20.61 -11.12
CA LEU A 623 32.98 21.30 -10.65
C LEU A 623 33.28 22.09 -9.37
N PRO A 624 32.46 23.10 -9.03
CA PRO A 624 32.65 23.86 -7.80
C PRO A 624 32.66 22.95 -6.56
N PRO A 625 33.48 23.25 -5.54
CA PRO A 625 33.43 22.51 -4.28
C PRO A 625 32.11 22.76 -3.55
N LEU A 626 31.82 21.93 -2.54
CA LEU A 626 30.72 22.20 -1.61
C LEU A 626 30.92 23.57 -0.92
N PRO A 627 29.85 24.35 -0.70
CA PRO A 627 29.92 25.57 0.09
C PRO A 627 30.50 25.32 1.48
N ALA A 628 31.22 26.31 2.02
CA ALA A 628 31.82 26.21 3.34
C ALA A 628 30.74 25.93 4.41
N GLY A 629 30.96 24.91 5.24
CA GLY A 629 30.02 24.49 6.28
C GLY A 629 28.88 23.57 5.81
N ALA A 630 28.79 23.27 4.51
CA ALA A 630 27.84 22.27 4.01
C ALA A 630 28.20 20.86 4.53
N PRO A 631 27.21 20.03 4.90
CA PRO A 631 27.47 18.68 5.37
C PRO A 631 27.96 17.79 4.22
N MET A 632 28.99 16.97 4.45
CA MET A 632 29.51 16.02 3.46
C MET A 632 28.65 14.74 3.43
N ASN A 633 27.35 14.88 3.14
CA ASN A 633 26.37 13.80 3.04
C ASN A 633 25.39 14.06 1.88
N ARG A 634 24.38 13.19 1.67
CA ARG A 634 23.40 13.37 0.57
C ARG A 634 22.68 14.71 0.61
N LEU A 635 22.39 15.27 1.78
CA LEU A 635 21.74 16.58 1.89
C LEU A 635 22.65 17.70 1.38
N GLY A 636 23.95 17.64 1.70
CA GLY A 636 24.91 18.59 1.12
C GLY A 636 25.06 18.43 -0.38
N LEU A 637 25.14 17.19 -0.87
CA LEU A 637 25.16 16.90 -2.31
C LEU A 637 23.92 17.48 -3.02
N ALA A 638 22.73 17.26 -2.45
CA ALA A 638 21.48 17.73 -3.03
C ALA A 638 21.41 19.25 -3.11
N ARG A 639 21.83 19.95 -2.04
CA ARG A 639 21.93 21.42 -2.03
C ARG A 639 22.96 21.96 -3.01
N TRP A 640 24.08 21.26 -3.18
CA TRP A 640 25.12 21.64 -4.13
C TRP A 640 24.67 21.48 -5.59
N ILE A 641 23.89 20.45 -5.91
CA ILE A 641 23.34 20.26 -7.26
C ILE A 641 22.49 21.46 -7.70
N VAL A 642 21.77 22.08 -6.76
CA VAL A 642 20.89 23.23 -7.03
C VAL A 642 21.45 24.55 -6.54
N ASP A 643 22.76 24.60 -6.28
CA ASP A 643 23.41 25.86 -5.97
C ASP A 643 23.40 26.76 -7.24
N PRO A 644 23.04 28.04 -7.16
CA PRO A 644 23.02 28.93 -8.33
C PRO A 644 24.38 29.06 -9.03
N SER A 645 25.49 28.79 -8.35
CA SER A 645 26.82 28.76 -8.94
C SER A 645 27.15 27.45 -9.67
N HIS A 646 26.29 26.43 -9.56
CA HIS A 646 26.49 25.14 -10.20
C HIS A 646 26.35 25.28 -11.74
N PRO A 647 27.34 24.89 -12.54
CA PRO A 647 27.41 25.29 -13.96
C PRO A 647 26.47 24.51 -14.90
N LEU A 648 25.98 23.34 -14.48
CA LEU A 648 25.24 22.43 -15.36
C LEU A 648 23.74 22.37 -15.07
N THR A 649 23.34 22.20 -13.82
CA THR A 649 21.98 21.79 -13.44
C THR A 649 20.88 22.63 -14.09
N SER A 650 20.91 23.95 -13.91
CA SER A 650 19.89 24.82 -14.49
C SER A 650 19.92 24.80 -16.01
N ARG A 651 21.11 24.81 -16.63
CA ARG A 651 21.27 24.70 -18.10
C ARG A 651 20.70 23.40 -18.65
N VAL A 652 20.93 22.26 -17.99
CA VAL A 652 20.38 20.95 -18.40
C VAL A 652 18.85 21.03 -18.42
N TRP A 653 18.24 21.55 -17.36
CA TRP A 653 16.79 21.57 -17.22
C TRP A 653 16.09 22.56 -18.14
N VAL A 654 16.63 23.77 -18.29
CA VAL A 654 16.06 24.73 -19.27
C VAL A 654 16.28 24.24 -20.70
N ASN A 655 17.38 23.55 -21.00
CA ASN A 655 17.60 22.97 -22.32
C ASN A 655 16.61 21.85 -22.63
N ARG A 656 16.32 20.96 -21.67
CA ARG A 656 15.29 19.92 -21.80
C ARG A 656 13.89 20.51 -21.90
N ALA A 657 13.58 21.56 -21.13
CA ALA A 657 12.32 22.27 -21.25
C ALA A 657 12.17 22.90 -22.65
N TRP A 658 13.23 23.53 -23.16
CA TRP A 658 13.25 24.07 -24.51
C TRP A 658 13.04 22.98 -25.57
N GLU A 659 13.78 21.87 -25.48
CA GLU A 659 13.62 20.72 -26.38
C GLU A 659 12.18 20.20 -26.38
N ARG A 660 11.54 20.12 -25.20
CA ARG A 660 10.16 19.65 -25.09
C ARG A 660 9.19 20.51 -25.90
N PHE A 661 9.34 21.84 -25.84
CA PHE A 661 8.42 22.76 -26.52
C PHE A 661 8.76 22.97 -28.00
N PHE A 662 10.04 22.84 -28.39
CA PHE A 662 10.51 23.21 -29.72
C PHE A 662 11.11 22.04 -30.54
N GLY A 663 11.18 20.84 -29.97
CA GLY A 663 11.68 19.61 -30.59
C GLY A 663 13.21 19.49 -30.67
N THR A 664 13.96 20.54 -30.39
CA THR A 664 15.43 20.52 -30.30
C THR A 664 15.88 21.53 -29.25
N GLY A 665 16.73 21.11 -28.32
CA GLY A 665 17.29 21.99 -27.30
C GLY A 665 18.18 23.09 -27.88
N LEU A 666 18.43 24.14 -27.10
CA LEU A 666 19.44 25.16 -27.40
C LEU A 666 20.83 24.53 -27.57
N VAL A 667 21.09 23.47 -26.82
CA VAL A 667 22.16 22.49 -27.00
C VAL A 667 21.50 21.20 -27.50
N LYS A 668 21.91 20.74 -28.67
CA LYS A 668 21.28 19.60 -29.35
C LYS A 668 21.42 18.27 -28.59
N THR A 669 22.48 18.12 -27.78
CA THR A 669 22.76 16.92 -27.00
C THR A 669 22.24 17.04 -25.57
N SER A 670 20.93 16.95 -25.36
CA SER A 670 20.31 17.17 -24.05
C SER A 670 20.74 16.20 -22.94
N GLU A 671 21.25 15.02 -23.32
CA GLU A 671 21.77 14.01 -22.39
C GLU A 671 23.30 14.08 -22.20
N ASN A 672 23.98 15.06 -22.82
CA ASN A 672 25.40 15.29 -22.64
C ASN A 672 25.75 16.78 -22.85
N LEU A 673 25.93 17.51 -21.74
CA LEU A 673 26.41 18.89 -21.72
C LEU A 673 27.91 19.00 -21.44
N GLY A 674 28.64 17.88 -21.33
CA GLY A 674 30.07 17.86 -21.05
C GLY A 674 30.94 18.40 -22.19
N SER A 675 32.22 18.05 -22.17
CA SER A 675 33.27 18.53 -23.10
C SER A 675 33.08 18.09 -24.55
N GLN A 676 32.09 17.22 -24.83
CA GLN A 676 31.71 16.79 -26.17
C GLN A 676 30.41 17.43 -26.67
N ALA A 677 29.76 18.25 -25.83
CA ALA A 677 28.55 18.96 -26.22
C ALA A 677 28.86 19.98 -27.32
N GLU A 678 27.94 20.10 -28.28
CA GLU A 678 27.98 21.21 -29.23
C GLU A 678 27.83 22.54 -28.49
N PHE A 679 28.41 23.60 -29.06
CA PHE A 679 28.21 24.93 -28.51
C PHE A 679 26.73 25.33 -28.61
N PRO A 680 26.13 25.98 -27.61
CA PRO A 680 24.73 26.36 -27.66
C PRO A 680 24.43 27.25 -28.87
N SER A 681 23.27 27.04 -29.50
CA SER A 681 22.79 27.89 -30.60
C SER A 681 22.57 29.35 -30.16
N HIS A 682 22.09 29.52 -28.92
CA HIS A 682 21.85 30.81 -28.28
C HIS A 682 22.48 30.79 -26.87
N PRO A 683 23.80 31.00 -26.73
CA PRO A 683 24.51 30.86 -25.45
C PRO A 683 24.00 31.83 -24.39
N GLU A 684 23.75 33.09 -24.76
CA GLU A 684 23.24 34.10 -23.82
C GLU A 684 21.80 33.79 -23.39
N LEU A 685 20.95 33.31 -24.31
CA LEU A 685 19.60 32.89 -23.94
C LEU A 685 19.61 31.68 -22.99
N LEU A 686 20.52 30.72 -23.22
CA LEU A 686 20.67 29.56 -22.34
C LEU A 686 21.04 30.00 -20.92
N ASP A 687 22.03 30.89 -20.78
CA ASP A 687 22.47 31.41 -19.48
C ASP A 687 21.40 32.30 -18.84
N TRP A 688 20.70 33.12 -19.62
CA TRP A 688 19.57 33.92 -19.13
C TRP A 688 18.48 33.03 -18.55
N LEU A 689 18.00 32.05 -19.31
CA LEU A 689 16.99 31.09 -18.84
C LEU A 689 17.48 30.30 -17.63
N ALA A 690 18.74 29.86 -17.63
CA ALA A 690 19.32 29.11 -16.52
C ALA A 690 19.37 29.92 -15.22
N CYS A 691 19.63 31.22 -15.28
CA CYS A 691 19.54 32.10 -14.13
C CYS A 691 18.08 32.36 -13.72
N GLU A 692 17.19 32.71 -14.67
CA GLU A 692 15.76 32.94 -14.39
C GLU A 692 15.04 31.70 -13.84
N PHE A 693 15.53 30.50 -14.14
CA PHE A 693 14.97 29.26 -13.61
C PHE A 693 15.30 29.02 -12.12
N MET A 694 16.41 29.59 -11.65
CA MET A 694 16.90 29.44 -10.28
C MET A 694 16.49 30.60 -9.37
N ASP A 695 16.25 31.78 -9.93
CA ASP A 695 15.77 33.00 -9.25
C ASP A 695 14.26 32.95 -9.01
#